data_AF-W0IYK7-F1
#
_entry.id   AF-W0IYK7-F1
#
_cell.length_a   1.000
_cell.length_b   1.000
_cell.length_c   1.000
_cell.angle_alpha   90.00
_cell.angle_beta   90.00
_cell.angle_gamma   90.00
#
_symmetry.space_group_name_H-M   'P 1'
#
loop_
_entity.id
_entity.type
_entity.pdbx_description
1 polymer ?
#
loop_
_entity_poly.entity_id
_entity_poly.type
_entity_poly.pdbx_seq_one_letter_code
_entity_poly.pdbx_strand_id
1 'polypeptide(L)'
;MNPAPLLPSLPGFIKRSYALLAALVSLAFAGNAEAARGRPYINAAGTTFVTDTGTLIRGAIISTETGNVPALSAVQGIKTRGLNAIHCYAERADYGYAAGRHSAALDQVVQMTRDNDLYLVITIGGGGVNAAFIQDFWTFYAPRYANETHVIYEIQNEPVVRPPVSASVIDMEKAAWNIIRAAAPHTPVLLMSYTIFQNAPGVLADIAALGSTIDWTNAAIAFHGYGEYGPDATRTCLQAVMNAGYACFQTEFYRWPWGTGDFALVDPPSLYQSVDETGDLERLGVSWLTFLSLGRVMDDTRFKDRLDNGGIVWTPDFGAWPSGSRSVYGNGGEPRAIRSTVTTRIEAEDFDNGGPGIAYHDTTSGNSGNQYRPGEDVDIQATSDTGGGYNVGWIAAGEWLGYTVNVKNPGRYTLNVRVAAPTASGSLRLRLAGVDLTGAWAVPATGDYQTWTTLSKTIDLVPGQQILRFETIASGFNLNWIEFVPVASGLVANGTYKIVNRNSGKAMDVVNASTANGAKIQQWGYAGTGNQQWVFTHRGANQYTITSAQTGKAIDQAAGLVLSGDHIQMYSLNSSSANQRWIPVPTDSGYYKLVSANTGLVLVVADSSTANGARIIQQEFSGLPGQQWQVAAPSDPAPQAWRLQWFGTREDADDAANLAAPARDGIANLLKLATGDGTADPRVPGTEPGEIALDEPGEFLEFTWSRNKAAFADGVVFTVTWSDTLAPESWSAAGVVVTRVEDQGATERVTVAIPRGEGDRRFARLEVTADGQTAVTTPQGVTTLRLPGDGATGVIGINLIAKPAYTGPVSAVGANTVTVDTVDLDRRMDAGRAYALLVTGGSHAGAHTRITGRDGSVLTLADDLAGRLAPGEDTIRITELPTLLDLFGVGGEVLTGGPAATADLVMVRDSTGSDEPLSLYYATGGINGTGWRAAGKGSQDFGSYPIYFTDGVSVLKRSPGPAGIELTGSVQEARVHLVVEEGFVAYATVFAAGVTLGTSDFYQADRPDRSIRAGTAASADHIHFDADGDGILETWYYANGGLNGVGWRRVGGGSAPCDSVEVPSGFFILRKSPPVTIDRDLPW
;
A
#
# COMPACT_ATOMS: atom_id res chain seq x y z
N MET A 1 7.29 52.61 18.99
CA MET A 1 7.65 53.51 20.12
C MET A 1 8.12 54.84 19.55
N ASN A 2 7.66 55.95 20.13
CA ASN A 2 8.17 57.31 19.94
C ASN A 2 9.70 57.35 20.16
N PRO A 3 10.52 57.90 19.25
CA PRO A 3 11.96 57.94 19.47
C PRO A 3 12.38 59.32 19.99
N ALA A 4 12.88 59.37 21.22
CA ALA A 4 13.88 60.35 21.65
C ALA A 4 14.49 59.93 23.01
N PRO A 5 15.72 60.34 23.34
CA PRO A 5 16.92 60.41 22.49
C PRO A 5 18.17 59.87 23.24
N LEU A 6 19.00 59.08 22.57
CA LEU A 6 20.40 58.89 23.01
C LEU A 6 21.29 58.86 21.78
N LEU A 7 21.98 59.99 21.54
CA LEU A 7 23.35 60.12 21.00
C LEU A 7 23.59 61.53 20.41
N PRO A 8 23.99 62.53 21.23
CA PRO A 8 24.55 63.77 20.73
C PRO A 8 26.09 63.73 20.84
N SER A 9 26.80 63.20 19.83
CA SER A 9 28.21 63.57 19.53
C SER A 9 28.88 62.67 18.46
N LEU A 10 28.36 62.62 17.23
CA LEU A 10 29.14 62.08 16.10
C LEU A 10 29.39 63.17 15.05
N PRO A 11 30.65 63.35 14.58
CA PRO A 11 31.01 64.38 13.60
C PRO A 11 30.20 64.27 12.30
N GLY A 12 29.93 65.41 11.65
CA GLY A 12 29.06 65.52 10.47
C GLY A 12 29.45 64.65 9.26
N PHE A 13 30.68 64.15 9.21
CA PHE A 13 31.13 63.19 8.20
C PHE A 13 30.47 61.81 8.37
N ILE A 14 30.30 61.29 9.60
CA ILE A 14 29.72 59.96 9.85
C ILE A 14 28.21 59.93 9.55
N LYS A 15 27.48 61.04 9.79
CA LYS A 15 26.08 61.18 9.39
C LYS A 15 25.90 61.19 7.87
N ARG A 16 26.82 61.83 7.14
CA ARG A 16 26.83 61.82 5.67
C ARG A 16 27.21 60.44 5.14
N SER A 17 28.18 59.76 5.77
CA SER A 17 28.55 58.39 5.39
C SER A 17 27.45 57.37 5.68
N TYR A 18 26.68 57.50 6.77
CA TYR A 18 25.51 56.63 7.02
C TYR A 18 24.35 56.92 6.06
N ALA A 19 24.10 58.18 5.71
CA ALA A 19 23.10 58.53 4.70
C ALA A 19 23.54 58.09 3.28
N LEU A 20 24.84 58.15 2.97
CA LEU A 20 25.40 57.66 1.71
C LEU A 20 25.43 56.13 1.65
N LEU A 21 25.70 55.44 2.78
CA LEU A 21 25.68 53.98 2.87
C LEU A 21 24.24 53.46 2.84
N ALA A 22 23.30 54.13 3.51
CA ALA A 22 21.87 53.85 3.38
C ALA A 22 21.38 54.10 1.94
N ALA A 23 21.78 55.21 1.30
CA ALA A 23 21.46 55.48 -0.10
C ALA A 23 22.14 54.50 -1.08
N LEU A 24 23.38 54.06 -0.82
CA LEU A 24 24.09 53.07 -1.65
C LEU A 24 23.52 51.66 -1.47
N VAL A 25 23.05 51.31 -0.27
CA VAL A 25 22.28 50.07 -0.04
C VAL A 25 20.93 50.17 -0.75
N SER A 26 20.22 51.31 -0.69
CA SER A 26 18.99 51.54 -1.46
C SER A 26 19.21 51.53 -2.99
N LEU A 27 20.35 52.03 -3.49
CA LEU A 27 20.71 52.00 -4.92
C LEU A 27 21.18 50.60 -5.38
N ALA A 28 21.72 49.76 -4.49
CA ALA A 28 22.09 48.38 -4.83
C ALA A 28 20.87 47.44 -4.91
N PHE A 29 19.73 47.78 -4.28
CA PHE A 29 18.46 47.04 -4.40
C PHE A 29 17.55 47.55 -5.54
N ALA A 30 17.84 48.70 -6.15
CA ALA A 30 17.02 49.30 -7.20
C ALA A 30 17.19 48.67 -8.60
N GLY A 31 18.03 47.64 -8.74
CA GLY A 31 18.38 47.06 -10.04
C GLY A 31 17.34 46.12 -10.66
N ASN A 32 16.36 45.61 -9.89
CA ASN A 32 15.42 44.57 -10.34
C ASN A 32 14.00 44.72 -9.74
N ALA A 33 13.53 45.92 -9.41
CA ALA A 33 12.14 46.09 -8.93
C ALA A 33 11.16 45.99 -10.12
N GLU A 34 10.26 45.01 -10.09
CA GLU A 34 9.16 44.91 -11.05
C GLU A 34 8.09 45.99 -10.77
N ALA A 35 7.29 46.35 -11.77
CA ALA A 35 6.18 47.28 -11.56
C ALA A 35 5.11 46.61 -10.67
N ALA A 36 4.47 47.39 -9.80
CA ALA A 36 3.36 46.87 -9.00
C ALA A 36 2.18 46.44 -9.89
N ARG A 37 1.57 45.30 -9.58
CA ARG A 37 0.34 44.84 -10.25
C ARG A 37 -0.75 45.91 -10.20
N GLY A 38 -1.50 46.04 -11.29
CA GLY A 38 -2.70 46.86 -11.32
C GLY A 38 -3.78 46.33 -10.37
N ARG A 39 -4.79 47.17 -10.07
CA ARG A 39 -5.89 46.76 -9.20
C ARG A 39 -6.64 45.57 -9.78
N PRO A 40 -6.94 44.54 -8.98
CA PRO A 40 -7.77 43.46 -9.46
C PRO A 40 -9.22 43.94 -9.55
N TYR A 41 -10.00 43.29 -10.39
CA TYR A 41 -11.38 43.69 -10.68
C TYR A 41 -12.29 42.46 -10.77
N ILE A 42 -13.59 42.64 -10.58
CA ILE A 42 -14.55 41.55 -10.76
C ILE A 42 -14.63 41.20 -12.25
N ASN A 43 -14.42 39.94 -12.60
CA ASN A 43 -14.44 39.50 -13.99
C ASN A 43 -15.81 39.73 -14.66
N ALA A 44 -15.84 39.66 -15.99
CA ALA A 44 -17.08 39.88 -16.74
C ALA A 44 -18.21 38.90 -16.40
N ALA A 45 -17.86 37.70 -15.89
CA ALA A 45 -18.82 36.69 -15.45
C ALA A 45 -19.42 36.99 -14.06
N GLY A 46 -18.87 37.95 -13.32
CA GLY A 46 -19.31 38.28 -11.96
C GLY A 46 -18.95 37.21 -10.92
N THR A 47 -18.01 36.31 -11.20
CA THR A 47 -17.72 35.15 -10.34
C THR A 47 -16.67 35.44 -9.28
N THR A 48 -15.67 36.29 -9.57
CA THR A 48 -14.54 36.53 -8.66
C THR A 48 -13.73 37.78 -9.02
N PHE A 49 -12.80 38.17 -8.14
CA PHE A 49 -11.72 39.10 -8.48
C PHE A 49 -10.65 38.42 -9.32
N VAL A 50 -10.34 39.00 -10.47
CA VAL A 50 -9.24 38.60 -11.34
C VAL A 50 -8.13 39.65 -11.32
N THR A 51 -6.94 39.24 -11.75
CA THR A 51 -5.79 40.12 -11.92
C THR A 51 -6.07 41.24 -12.93
N ASP A 52 -5.17 42.22 -12.97
CA ASP A 52 -5.11 43.29 -13.96
C ASP A 52 -5.02 42.79 -15.42
N THR A 53 -4.57 41.56 -15.63
CA THR A 53 -4.53 40.89 -16.94
C THR A 53 -5.73 39.97 -17.19
N GLY A 54 -6.63 39.82 -16.21
CA GLY A 54 -7.85 39.01 -16.32
C GLY A 54 -7.69 37.54 -15.96
N THR A 55 -6.55 37.13 -15.41
CA THR A 55 -6.31 35.76 -14.88
C THR A 55 -6.84 35.62 -13.45
N LEU A 56 -7.10 34.38 -12.98
CA LEU A 56 -7.48 34.18 -11.58
C LEU A 56 -6.30 34.48 -10.63
N ILE A 57 -6.64 34.94 -9.43
CA ILE A 57 -5.69 35.17 -8.34
C ILE A 57 -5.51 33.83 -7.61
N ARG A 58 -4.25 33.37 -7.51
CA ARG A 58 -3.84 32.07 -6.97
C ARG A 58 -2.66 32.25 -6.04
N GLY A 59 -2.77 31.79 -4.80
CA GLY A 59 -1.74 32.10 -3.81
C GLY A 59 -1.60 31.14 -2.65
N ALA A 60 -0.56 31.40 -1.86
CA ALA A 60 -0.14 30.61 -0.70
C ALA A 60 -0.10 31.47 0.56
N ILE A 61 -0.14 30.85 1.73
CA ILE A 61 -0.20 31.59 3.00
C ILE A 61 1.17 31.97 3.57
N ILE A 62 1.17 33.07 4.31
CA ILE A 62 2.17 33.49 5.30
C ILE A 62 1.46 34.07 6.53
N SER A 63 2.20 34.26 7.62
CA SER A 63 1.72 34.99 8.80
C SER A 63 2.78 35.95 9.29
N THR A 64 2.35 37.18 9.59
CA THR A 64 3.13 38.20 10.31
C THR A 64 2.58 38.42 11.73
N GLU A 65 1.68 37.56 12.23
CA GLU A 65 0.97 37.73 13.51
C GLU A 65 1.90 37.80 14.73
N THR A 66 3.12 37.28 14.59
CA THR A 66 4.21 37.30 15.58
C THR A 66 5.35 38.26 15.21
N GLY A 67 5.22 38.99 14.11
CA GLY A 67 6.25 39.87 13.55
C GLY A 67 7.27 39.17 12.66
N ASN A 68 7.08 37.88 12.37
CA ASN A 68 7.92 37.13 11.44
C ASN A 68 7.73 37.63 10.00
N VAL A 69 8.80 37.64 9.21
CA VAL A 69 8.78 38.00 7.78
C VAL A 69 9.38 36.84 6.99
N PRO A 70 8.73 36.34 5.93
CA PRO A 70 9.28 35.27 5.11
C PRO A 70 10.55 35.74 4.38
N ALA A 71 11.41 34.78 4.01
CA ALA A 71 12.53 35.08 3.13
C ALA A 71 12.02 35.53 1.74
N LEU A 72 12.64 36.57 1.18
CA LEU A 72 12.28 37.07 -0.16
C LEU A 72 12.35 35.96 -1.23
N SER A 73 13.34 35.07 -1.15
CA SER A 73 13.47 33.95 -2.09
C SER A 73 12.29 32.98 -2.03
N ALA A 74 11.66 32.81 -0.86
CA ALA A 74 10.46 31.98 -0.73
C ALA A 74 9.24 32.65 -1.37
N VAL A 75 9.11 33.97 -1.24
CA VAL A 75 8.06 34.77 -1.89
C VAL A 75 8.25 34.74 -3.42
N GLN A 76 9.48 34.87 -3.92
CA GLN A 76 9.76 34.75 -5.35
C GLN A 76 9.54 33.33 -5.87
N GLY A 77 9.81 32.32 -5.03
CA GLY A 77 9.71 30.90 -5.39
C GLY A 77 8.32 30.48 -5.87
N ILE A 78 7.25 31.06 -5.32
CA ILE A 78 5.88 30.67 -5.69
C ILE A 78 5.52 30.98 -7.15
N LYS A 79 6.22 31.92 -7.80
CA LYS A 79 6.07 32.22 -9.25
C LYS A 79 6.40 30.98 -10.11
N THR A 80 7.29 30.12 -9.63
CA THR A 80 7.63 28.84 -10.31
C THR A 80 6.55 27.76 -10.15
N ARG A 81 5.56 28.00 -9.28
CA ARG A 81 4.41 27.13 -9.04
C ARG A 81 3.12 27.74 -9.64
N GLY A 82 3.27 28.64 -10.61
CA GLY A 82 2.15 29.26 -11.33
C GLY A 82 1.25 30.14 -10.46
N LEU A 83 1.72 30.52 -9.26
CA LEU A 83 1.00 31.38 -8.32
C LEU A 83 1.39 32.84 -8.53
N ASN A 84 0.43 33.73 -8.27
CA ASN A 84 0.56 35.17 -8.46
C ASN A 84 0.13 35.99 -7.23
N ALA A 85 -0.11 35.33 -6.09
CA ALA A 85 -0.59 36.00 -4.87
C ALA A 85 -0.04 35.40 -3.57
N ILE A 86 -0.04 36.22 -2.53
CA ILE A 86 0.26 35.85 -1.15
C ILE A 86 -0.96 36.17 -0.29
N HIS A 87 -1.35 35.23 0.58
CA HIS A 87 -2.33 35.46 1.63
C HIS A 87 -1.59 35.69 2.96
N CYS A 88 -1.77 36.85 3.58
CA CYS A 88 -1.09 37.22 4.82
C CYS A 88 -2.08 37.38 5.98
N TYR A 89 -1.98 36.48 6.95
CA TYR A 89 -2.53 36.68 8.29
C TYR A 89 -1.66 37.73 8.99
N ALA A 90 -2.15 38.97 9.05
CA ALA A 90 -1.34 40.11 9.44
C ALA A 90 -1.12 40.17 10.95
N GLU A 91 -2.23 40.12 11.69
CA GLU A 91 -2.30 40.28 13.14
C GLU A 91 -3.52 39.54 13.68
N ARG A 92 -3.55 39.29 15.00
CA ARG A 92 -4.66 38.58 15.67
C ARG A 92 -4.99 39.19 17.03
N ALA A 93 -6.28 39.24 17.34
CA ALA A 93 -6.79 39.93 18.51
C ALA A 93 -6.46 39.22 19.85
N ASP A 94 -6.41 37.89 19.85
CA ASP A 94 -6.23 37.07 21.06
C ASP A 94 -4.78 37.03 21.59
N TYR A 95 -3.82 37.61 20.87
CA TYR A 95 -2.44 37.81 21.34
C TYR A 95 -2.30 39.00 22.29
N GLY A 96 -3.36 39.79 22.52
CA GLY A 96 -3.42 40.82 23.55
C GLY A 96 -2.62 42.08 23.27
N TYR A 97 -2.12 42.28 22.05
CA TYR A 97 -1.54 43.54 21.60
C TYR A 97 -2.58 44.43 20.92
N ALA A 98 -2.32 45.74 20.85
CA ALA A 98 -3.12 46.67 20.07
C ALA A 98 -2.82 46.53 18.56
N ALA A 99 -3.81 46.81 17.72
CA ALA A 99 -3.64 46.75 16.27
C ALA A 99 -2.51 47.68 15.77
N GLY A 100 -1.81 47.24 14.73
CA GLY A 100 -0.62 47.93 14.21
C GLY A 100 0.69 47.54 14.91
N ARG A 101 0.66 46.56 15.82
CA ARG A 101 1.84 46.07 16.55
C ARG A 101 2.94 45.56 15.61
N HIS A 102 2.56 44.87 14.54
CA HIS A 102 3.43 44.19 13.59
C HIS A 102 3.45 44.89 12.22
N SER A 103 3.09 46.18 12.17
CA SER A 103 3.07 46.96 10.93
C SER A 103 4.41 46.95 10.19
N ALA A 104 5.54 46.93 10.89
CA ALA A 104 6.86 46.89 10.25
C ALA A 104 7.12 45.58 9.48
N ALA A 105 6.61 44.46 9.98
CA ALA A 105 6.70 43.16 9.29
C ALA A 105 5.76 43.15 8.07
N LEU A 106 4.54 43.64 8.24
CA LEU A 106 3.58 43.75 7.14
C LEU A 106 4.03 44.72 6.05
N ASP A 107 4.66 45.84 6.41
CA ASP A 107 5.25 46.79 5.44
C ASP A 107 6.30 46.11 4.55
N GLN A 108 7.12 45.23 5.13
CA GLN A 108 8.10 44.45 4.36
C GLN A 108 7.41 43.47 3.42
N VAL A 109 6.36 42.78 3.86
CA VAL A 109 5.57 41.89 2.98
C VAL A 109 4.89 42.65 1.85
N VAL A 110 4.27 43.81 2.14
CA VAL A 110 3.65 44.68 1.14
C VAL A 110 4.70 45.14 0.12
N GLN A 111 5.89 45.50 0.58
CA GLN A 111 6.99 45.85 -0.31
C GLN A 111 7.48 44.66 -1.15
N MET A 112 7.72 43.50 -0.53
CA MET A 112 8.18 42.30 -1.22
C MET A 112 7.21 41.88 -2.31
N THR A 113 5.91 41.88 -2.04
CA THR A 113 4.90 41.53 -3.04
C THR A 113 4.79 42.56 -4.15
N ARG A 114 4.86 43.86 -3.82
CA ARG A 114 4.88 44.96 -4.81
C ARG A 114 6.04 44.84 -5.78
N ASP A 115 7.25 44.71 -5.24
CA ASP A 115 8.50 44.76 -6.00
C ASP A 115 8.74 43.47 -6.82
N ASN A 116 7.86 42.45 -6.68
CA ASN A 116 7.95 41.15 -7.36
C ASN A 116 6.67 40.76 -8.11
N ASP A 117 5.81 41.73 -8.41
CA ASP A 117 4.64 41.59 -9.29
C ASP A 117 3.57 40.59 -8.77
N LEU A 118 3.41 40.51 -7.45
CA LEU A 118 2.46 39.63 -6.77
C LEU A 118 1.30 40.42 -6.15
N TYR A 119 0.10 39.83 -6.15
CA TYR A 119 -1.01 40.29 -5.31
C TYR A 119 -0.78 39.93 -3.84
N LEU A 120 -1.37 40.72 -2.94
CA LEU A 120 -1.35 40.47 -1.51
C LEU A 120 -2.75 40.61 -0.93
N VAL A 121 -3.27 39.52 -0.35
CA VAL A 121 -4.49 39.55 0.46
C VAL A 121 -4.10 39.70 1.92
N ILE A 122 -4.56 40.77 2.56
CA ILE A 122 -4.29 41.06 3.97
C ILE A 122 -5.56 40.76 4.76
N THR A 123 -5.43 39.92 5.78
CA THR A 123 -6.53 39.61 6.71
C THR A 123 -6.07 39.71 8.17
N ILE A 124 -7.04 39.84 9.07
CA ILE A 124 -6.84 39.60 10.51
C ILE A 124 -6.93 38.09 10.73
N GLY A 125 -5.94 37.49 11.39
CA GLY A 125 -5.88 36.05 11.64
C GLY A 125 -6.88 35.55 12.69
N GLY A 126 -6.75 34.27 13.03
CA GLY A 126 -7.68 33.56 13.93
C GLY A 126 -7.63 34.01 15.39
N GLY A 127 -8.38 33.34 16.27
CA GLY A 127 -8.43 33.65 17.72
C GLY A 127 -9.77 34.22 18.21
N GLY A 128 -10.78 34.29 17.35
CA GLY A 128 -12.14 34.75 17.67
C GLY A 128 -12.42 36.21 17.31
N VAL A 129 -13.70 36.59 17.28
CA VAL A 129 -14.14 37.91 16.83
C VAL A 129 -14.00 38.95 17.94
N ASN A 130 -13.22 40.01 17.68
CA ASN A 130 -13.16 41.20 18.51
C ASN A 130 -13.46 42.44 17.66
N ALA A 131 -14.71 42.91 17.69
CA ALA A 131 -15.16 44.02 16.85
C ALA A 131 -14.39 45.33 17.08
N ALA A 132 -13.89 45.59 18.30
CA ALA A 132 -13.10 46.79 18.58
C ALA A 132 -11.70 46.69 17.94
N PHE A 133 -11.04 45.55 18.11
CA PHE A 133 -9.75 45.30 17.47
C PHE A 133 -9.85 45.37 15.94
N ILE A 134 -10.90 44.79 15.35
CA ILE A 134 -11.12 44.82 13.89
C ILE A 134 -11.28 46.26 13.38
N GLN A 135 -12.05 47.09 14.09
CA GLN A 135 -12.20 48.51 13.73
C GLN A 135 -10.88 49.28 13.87
N ASP A 136 -10.13 49.06 14.95
CA ASP A 136 -8.82 49.70 15.16
C ASP A 136 -7.81 49.27 14.09
N PHE A 137 -7.80 47.98 13.74
CA PHE A 137 -6.96 47.40 12.69
C PHE A 137 -7.23 48.06 11.34
N TRP A 138 -8.48 48.11 10.90
CA TRP A 138 -8.81 48.72 9.61
C TRP A 138 -8.65 50.24 9.62
N THR A 139 -8.88 50.90 10.76
CA THR A 139 -8.59 52.33 10.92
C THR A 139 -7.10 52.63 10.71
N PHE A 140 -6.22 51.71 11.15
CA PHE A 140 -4.78 51.86 10.99
C PHE A 140 -4.28 51.46 9.59
N TYR A 141 -4.67 50.29 9.09
CA TYR A 141 -4.10 49.70 7.88
C TYR A 141 -4.78 50.10 6.57
N ALA A 142 -6.08 50.39 6.57
CA ALA A 142 -6.77 50.81 5.35
C ALA A 142 -6.18 52.08 4.71
N PRO A 143 -5.97 53.20 5.43
CA PRO A 143 -5.32 54.38 4.84
C PRO A 143 -3.84 54.12 4.48
N ARG A 144 -3.17 53.22 5.23
CA ARG A 144 -1.74 52.94 5.05
C ARG A 144 -1.44 52.29 3.71
N TYR A 145 -2.29 51.36 3.26
CA TYR A 145 -2.10 50.63 2.00
C TYR A 145 -3.15 50.97 0.94
N ALA A 146 -3.93 52.04 1.12
CA ALA A 146 -4.99 52.45 0.19
C ALA A 146 -4.50 52.59 -1.27
N ASN A 147 -3.26 53.03 -1.47
CA ASN A 147 -2.67 53.28 -2.78
C ASN A 147 -1.87 52.09 -3.33
N GLU A 148 -1.78 50.99 -2.59
CA GLU A 148 -1.14 49.76 -3.04
C GLU A 148 -2.10 49.02 -3.97
N THR A 149 -1.85 49.09 -5.27
CA THR A 149 -2.77 48.57 -6.28
C THR A 149 -2.87 47.04 -6.27
N HIS A 150 -1.81 46.35 -5.83
CA HIS A 150 -1.74 44.90 -5.71
C HIS A 150 -2.36 44.35 -4.40
N VAL A 151 -2.88 45.21 -3.52
CA VAL A 151 -3.40 44.81 -2.21
C VAL A 151 -4.92 44.64 -2.23
N ILE A 152 -5.39 43.56 -1.62
CA ILE A 152 -6.79 43.22 -1.34
C ILE A 152 -6.96 43.13 0.17
N TYR A 153 -8.09 43.61 0.69
CA TYR A 153 -8.43 43.48 2.10
C TYR A 153 -9.46 42.39 2.32
N GLU A 154 -9.20 41.46 3.22
CA GLU A 154 -10.17 40.50 3.72
C GLU A 154 -10.46 40.83 5.18
N ILE A 155 -11.71 41.12 5.52
CA ILE A 155 -12.04 41.84 6.77
C ILE A 155 -11.54 41.12 8.03
N GLN A 156 -11.78 39.81 8.12
CA GLN A 156 -11.46 39.00 9.29
C GLN A 156 -11.46 37.53 8.87
N ASN A 157 -10.41 36.78 9.21
CA ASN A 157 -10.41 35.33 9.03
C ASN A 157 -11.39 34.65 10.00
N GLU A 158 -12.19 33.72 9.49
CA GLU A 158 -13.09 32.85 10.26
C GLU A 158 -13.84 33.53 11.42
N PRO A 159 -14.58 34.63 11.19
CA PRO A 159 -15.37 35.26 12.25
C PRO A 159 -16.49 34.35 12.76
N VAL A 160 -16.79 33.28 12.02
CA VAL A 160 -17.90 32.36 12.27
C VAL A 160 -17.70 31.01 11.58
N VAL A 161 -18.17 29.95 12.25
CA VAL A 161 -18.07 28.58 11.75
C VAL A 161 -19.10 28.27 10.64
N ARG A 162 -20.38 28.65 10.79
CA ARG A 162 -21.46 28.30 9.83
C ARG A 162 -22.46 29.44 9.60
N PRO A 163 -22.94 29.63 8.35
CA PRO A 163 -24.05 30.54 8.04
C PRO A 163 -25.44 29.92 8.35
N PRO A 164 -26.47 30.74 8.65
CA PRO A 164 -26.42 32.20 8.76
C PRO A 164 -25.73 32.65 10.05
N VAL A 165 -25.13 33.84 10.01
CA VAL A 165 -24.35 34.39 11.13
C VAL A 165 -25.21 35.23 12.08
N SER A 166 -24.69 35.55 13.26
CA SER A 166 -25.38 36.44 14.19
C SER A 166 -25.39 37.89 13.68
N ALA A 167 -26.38 38.67 14.10
CA ALA A 167 -26.47 40.10 13.75
C ALA A 167 -25.20 40.89 14.15
N SER A 168 -24.53 40.49 15.24
CA SER A 168 -23.27 41.13 15.68
C SER A 168 -22.12 40.94 14.68
N VAL A 169 -22.08 39.83 13.95
CA VAL A 169 -21.08 39.61 12.89
C VAL A 169 -21.43 40.47 11.68
N ILE A 170 -22.71 40.52 11.29
CA ILE A 170 -23.18 41.42 10.21
C ILE A 170 -22.84 42.88 10.53
N ASP A 171 -23.06 43.34 11.76
CA ASP A 171 -22.76 44.71 12.18
C ASP A 171 -21.24 44.99 12.19
N MET A 172 -20.43 44.01 12.58
CA MET A 172 -18.97 44.08 12.52
C MET A 172 -18.49 44.23 11.07
N GLU A 173 -18.98 43.40 10.14
CA GLU A 173 -18.64 43.46 8.71
C GLU A 173 -19.00 44.82 8.10
N LYS A 174 -20.20 45.33 8.41
CA LYS A 174 -20.63 46.68 7.97
C LYS A 174 -19.76 47.79 8.52
N ALA A 175 -19.37 47.72 9.79
CA ALA A 175 -18.51 48.71 10.42
C ALA A 175 -17.11 48.73 9.78
N ALA A 176 -16.49 47.55 9.62
CA ALA A 176 -15.20 47.40 8.96
C ALA A 176 -15.25 47.90 7.51
N TRP A 177 -16.28 47.51 6.75
CA TRP A 177 -16.50 48.00 5.39
C TRP A 177 -16.54 49.52 5.31
N ASN A 178 -17.31 50.19 6.17
CA ASN A 178 -17.43 51.64 6.16
C ASN A 178 -16.10 52.34 6.49
N ILE A 179 -15.34 51.81 7.45
CA ILE A 179 -13.99 52.31 7.79
C ILE A 179 -13.05 52.16 6.58
N ILE A 180 -13.02 50.99 5.96
CA ILE A 180 -12.19 50.70 4.80
C ILE A 180 -12.56 51.63 3.64
N ARG A 181 -13.85 51.73 3.28
CA ARG A 181 -14.29 52.55 2.14
C ARG A 181 -14.04 54.03 2.33
N ALA A 182 -14.09 54.54 3.56
CA ALA A 182 -13.77 55.93 3.86
C ALA A 182 -12.28 56.25 3.62
N ALA A 183 -11.38 55.31 3.90
CA ALA A 183 -9.93 55.50 3.79
C ALA A 183 -9.31 54.99 2.49
N ALA A 184 -9.91 53.96 1.88
CA ALA A 184 -9.42 53.20 0.75
C ALA A 184 -10.57 52.86 -0.23
N PRO A 185 -11.13 53.87 -0.92
CA PRO A 185 -12.37 53.72 -1.71
C PRO A 185 -12.24 52.76 -2.90
N HIS A 186 -11.01 52.55 -3.39
CA HIS A 186 -10.74 51.71 -4.56
C HIS A 186 -10.15 50.34 -4.21
N THR A 187 -9.85 50.06 -2.94
CA THR A 187 -9.26 48.77 -2.55
C THR A 187 -10.33 47.68 -2.55
N PRO A 188 -10.11 46.55 -3.26
CA PRO A 188 -11.00 45.38 -3.21
C PRO A 188 -11.19 44.86 -1.78
N VAL A 189 -12.42 44.44 -1.45
CA VAL A 189 -12.75 43.92 -0.11
C VAL A 189 -13.42 42.56 -0.19
N LEU A 190 -12.91 41.60 0.57
CA LEU A 190 -13.51 40.30 0.81
C LEU A 190 -14.21 40.31 2.17
N LEU A 191 -15.45 39.81 2.21
CA LEU A 191 -16.29 39.80 3.41
C LEU A 191 -16.56 38.37 3.89
N MET A 192 -16.96 38.26 5.16
CA MET A 192 -17.46 37.05 5.84
C MET A 192 -16.43 35.97 6.14
N SER A 193 -15.62 35.54 5.17
CA SER A 193 -14.61 34.49 5.33
C SER A 193 -15.13 33.25 6.05
N TYR A 194 -16.19 32.65 5.50
CA TYR A 194 -16.88 31.51 6.12
C TYR A 194 -15.97 30.29 6.28
N THR A 195 -15.80 29.79 7.51
CA THR A 195 -15.08 28.52 7.77
C THR A 195 -15.75 27.33 7.07
N ILE A 196 -17.08 27.22 7.15
CA ILE A 196 -17.86 26.15 6.49
C ILE A 196 -18.87 26.77 5.53
N PHE A 197 -18.57 26.67 4.25
CA PHE A 197 -19.38 27.24 3.17
C PHE A 197 -20.22 26.19 2.44
N GLN A 198 -21.23 25.65 3.13
CA GLN A 198 -22.05 24.52 2.62
C GLN A 198 -23.57 24.73 2.79
N ASN A 199 -24.02 25.94 3.16
CA ASN A 199 -25.42 26.29 3.38
C ASN A 199 -25.80 27.57 2.62
N ALA A 200 -26.08 27.45 1.33
CA ALA A 200 -26.38 28.59 0.46
C ALA A 200 -27.56 29.46 0.95
N PRO A 201 -28.70 28.92 1.43
CA PRO A 201 -29.77 29.76 1.99
C PRO A 201 -29.30 30.63 3.16
N GLY A 202 -28.41 30.11 4.02
CA GLY A 202 -27.82 30.88 5.11
C GLY A 202 -26.93 32.01 4.61
N VAL A 203 -26.04 31.71 3.65
CA VAL A 203 -25.15 32.72 3.03
C VAL A 203 -25.96 33.84 2.36
N LEU A 204 -26.99 33.48 1.60
CA LEU A 204 -27.85 34.46 0.93
C LEU A 204 -28.65 35.32 1.93
N ALA A 205 -29.03 34.75 3.09
CA ALA A 205 -29.65 35.52 4.16
C ALA A 205 -28.68 36.53 4.78
N ASP A 206 -27.42 36.14 4.99
CA ASP A 206 -26.38 37.05 5.51
C ASP A 206 -26.08 38.17 4.51
N ILE A 207 -25.98 37.86 3.22
CA ILE A 207 -25.82 38.84 2.14
C ILE A 207 -27.00 39.82 2.11
N ALA A 208 -28.24 39.31 2.26
CA ALA A 208 -29.41 40.17 2.37
C ALA A 208 -29.36 41.07 3.62
N ALA A 209 -28.83 40.56 4.74
CA ALA A 209 -28.66 41.31 5.98
C ALA A 209 -27.58 42.40 5.88
N LEU A 210 -26.52 42.18 5.11
CA LEU A 210 -25.55 43.22 4.73
C LEU A 210 -26.23 44.38 3.99
N GLY A 211 -27.19 44.06 3.12
CA GLY A 211 -28.04 45.04 2.44
C GLY A 211 -27.24 46.02 1.57
N SER A 212 -27.75 47.24 1.42
CA SER A 212 -27.16 48.28 0.57
C SER A 212 -25.91 48.94 1.15
N THR A 213 -25.41 48.51 2.31
CA THR A 213 -24.15 49.00 2.86
C THR A 213 -22.98 48.58 1.97
N ILE A 214 -23.04 47.39 1.38
CA ILE A 214 -21.96 46.82 0.57
C ILE A 214 -22.14 47.15 -0.90
N ASP A 215 -21.08 47.68 -1.52
CA ASP A 215 -20.97 47.87 -2.97
C ASP A 215 -20.29 46.65 -3.59
N TRP A 216 -21.12 45.77 -4.14
CA TRP A 216 -20.68 44.52 -4.76
C TRP A 216 -19.90 44.71 -6.06
N THR A 217 -19.80 45.92 -6.61
CA THR A 217 -18.94 46.18 -7.78
C THR A 217 -17.45 46.09 -7.45
N ASN A 218 -17.09 46.22 -6.16
CA ASN A 218 -15.72 46.08 -5.65
C ASN A 218 -15.69 45.24 -4.36
N ALA A 219 -16.54 44.21 -4.28
CA ALA A 219 -16.59 43.30 -3.15
C ALA A 219 -16.87 41.85 -3.58
N ALA A 220 -16.40 40.88 -2.79
CA ALA A 220 -16.70 39.47 -2.97
C ALA A 220 -16.88 38.76 -1.61
N ILE A 221 -17.58 37.64 -1.61
CA ILE A 221 -17.69 36.76 -0.44
C ILE A 221 -16.43 35.90 -0.34
N ALA A 222 -15.69 36.06 0.76
CA ALA A 222 -14.64 35.13 1.14
C ALA A 222 -15.24 33.86 1.78
N PHE A 223 -14.65 32.72 1.47
CA PHE A 223 -15.06 31.43 2.02
C PHE A 223 -13.90 30.45 2.08
N HIS A 224 -14.04 29.43 2.92
CA HIS A 224 -13.07 28.36 3.14
C HIS A 224 -13.60 26.99 2.72
N GLY A 225 -12.69 26.05 2.52
CA GLY A 225 -12.96 24.68 2.04
C GLY A 225 -13.17 23.61 3.11
N TYR A 226 -13.33 23.98 4.39
CA TYR A 226 -13.27 23.03 5.52
C TYR A 226 -14.55 22.21 5.80
N GLY A 227 -15.50 22.23 4.89
CA GLY A 227 -16.81 21.65 5.17
C GLY A 227 -16.83 20.12 5.23
N GLU A 228 -17.53 19.61 6.24
CA GLU A 228 -17.58 18.19 6.63
C GLU A 228 -18.20 17.27 5.57
N TYR A 229 -19.00 17.83 4.65
CA TYR A 229 -19.64 17.09 3.56
C TYR A 229 -18.79 17.07 2.27
N GLY A 230 -17.55 17.56 2.36
CA GLY A 230 -16.57 17.52 1.27
C GLY A 230 -16.80 18.58 0.17
N PRO A 231 -15.94 18.57 -0.87
CA PRO A 231 -15.89 19.64 -1.88
C PRO A 231 -17.18 19.78 -2.70
N ASP A 232 -17.93 18.69 -2.92
CA ASP A 232 -19.20 18.74 -3.69
C ASP A 232 -20.25 19.66 -3.00
N ALA A 233 -20.30 19.66 -1.67
CA ALA A 233 -21.21 20.52 -0.91
C ALA A 233 -20.74 21.99 -0.95
N THR A 234 -19.43 22.23 -0.89
CA THR A 234 -18.85 23.57 -1.05
C THR A 234 -19.15 24.12 -2.44
N ARG A 235 -18.92 23.31 -3.49
CA ARG A 235 -19.23 23.63 -4.88
C ARG A 235 -20.72 23.97 -5.08
N THR A 236 -21.61 23.16 -4.51
CA THR A 236 -23.06 23.40 -4.59
C THR A 236 -23.44 24.74 -3.98
N CYS A 237 -22.86 25.08 -2.83
CA CYS A 237 -23.07 26.36 -2.17
C CYS A 237 -22.53 27.52 -3.03
N LEU A 238 -21.31 27.37 -3.56
CA LEU A 238 -20.65 28.34 -4.44
C LEU A 238 -21.48 28.65 -5.69
N GLN A 239 -21.95 27.63 -6.40
CA GLN A 239 -22.80 27.82 -7.57
C GLN A 239 -24.10 28.55 -7.23
N ALA A 240 -24.75 28.23 -6.11
CA ALA A 240 -25.97 28.90 -5.70
C ALA A 240 -25.75 30.40 -5.40
N VAL A 241 -24.63 30.75 -4.76
CA VAL A 241 -24.28 32.14 -4.44
C VAL A 241 -23.89 32.93 -5.71
N MET A 242 -23.09 32.34 -6.60
CA MET A 242 -22.75 32.97 -7.89
C MET A 242 -23.98 33.13 -8.78
N ASN A 243 -24.88 32.15 -8.81
CA ASN A 243 -26.15 32.26 -9.56
C ASN A 243 -27.06 33.36 -9.00
N ALA A 244 -26.90 33.73 -7.72
CA ALA A 244 -27.57 34.88 -7.12
C ALA A 244 -26.88 36.22 -7.45
N GLY A 245 -25.78 36.22 -8.21
CA GLY A 245 -25.09 37.40 -8.72
C GLY A 245 -23.98 37.94 -7.81
N TYR A 246 -23.49 37.14 -6.86
CA TYR A 246 -22.43 37.56 -5.94
C TYR A 246 -21.12 36.86 -6.25
N ALA A 247 -20.07 37.67 -6.45
CA ALA A 247 -18.72 37.16 -6.62
C ALA A 247 -18.22 36.49 -5.34
N CYS A 248 -17.42 35.45 -5.50
CA CYS A 248 -16.82 34.68 -4.41
C CYS A 248 -15.29 34.61 -4.57
N PHE A 249 -14.60 34.33 -3.47
CA PHE A 249 -13.15 34.20 -3.41
C PHE A 249 -12.79 33.17 -2.34
N GLN A 250 -12.10 32.08 -2.69
CA GLN A 250 -11.69 31.08 -1.71
C GLN A 250 -10.40 31.54 -1.02
N THR A 251 -10.41 31.77 0.30
CA THR A 251 -9.23 32.33 1.00
C THR A 251 -8.44 31.31 1.81
N GLU A 252 -9.04 30.14 2.10
CA GLU A 252 -8.38 29.10 2.88
C GLU A 252 -8.92 27.69 2.55
N PHE A 253 -8.05 26.78 2.11
CA PHE A 253 -8.40 25.36 1.96
C PHE A 253 -7.19 24.45 1.81
N TYR A 254 -7.34 23.20 2.23
CA TYR A 254 -6.41 22.10 2.02
C TYR A 254 -7.16 20.79 2.23
N ARG A 255 -6.52 19.65 1.99
CA ARG A 255 -7.08 18.35 2.37
C ARG A 255 -6.00 17.35 2.75
N TRP A 256 -6.35 16.37 3.58
CA TRP A 256 -5.55 15.18 3.80
C TRP A 256 -5.78 14.17 2.67
N PRO A 257 -4.74 13.48 2.20
CA PRO A 257 -4.89 12.30 1.36
C PRO A 257 -5.89 11.32 1.98
N TRP A 258 -6.67 10.65 1.14
CA TRP A 258 -7.56 9.60 1.63
C TRP A 258 -6.73 8.50 2.30
N GLY A 259 -7.02 8.22 3.58
CA GLY A 259 -6.24 7.29 4.40
C GLY A 259 -5.29 7.94 5.40
N THR A 260 -5.14 9.27 5.39
CA THR A 260 -4.32 10.03 6.36
C THR A 260 -5.16 11.07 7.10
N GLY A 261 -4.76 11.47 8.33
CA GLY A 261 -5.58 12.41 9.11
C GLY A 261 -5.23 12.70 10.57
N ASP A 262 -3.96 12.69 10.98
CA ASP A 262 -3.60 13.01 12.38
C ASP A 262 -3.61 14.52 12.71
N PHE A 263 -4.19 14.87 13.87
CA PHE A 263 -4.18 16.20 14.50
C PHE A 263 -3.08 16.34 15.59
N ALA A 264 -2.47 15.23 16.02
CA ALA A 264 -1.42 15.24 17.05
C ALA A 264 -0.10 15.88 16.59
N LEU A 265 -0.04 16.29 15.32
CA LEU A 265 1.08 16.98 14.72
C LEU A 265 0.64 18.37 14.26
N VAL A 266 0.70 19.33 15.19
CA VAL A 266 0.79 20.76 14.87
C VAL A 266 2.18 21.10 14.28
N ASP A 267 2.87 20.12 13.69
CA ASP A 267 4.07 20.27 12.87
C ASP A 267 4.25 19.02 11.95
N PRO A 268 4.68 19.13 10.68
CA PRO A 268 3.99 19.69 9.53
C PRO A 268 3.76 18.75 8.30
N PRO A 269 3.80 17.38 8.34
CA PRO A 269 3.87 16.58 7.11
C PRO A 269 2.53 16.19 6.44
N SER A 270 1.34 16.58 6.94
CA SER A 270 0.07 15.99 6.47
C SER A 270 -0.85 16.89 5.64
N LEU A 271 -0.51 18.16 5.38
CA LEU A 271 -1.36 19.04 4.56
C LEU A 271 -0.99 18.96 3.07
N TYR A 272 -2.01 18.77 2.22
CA TYR A 272 -1.89 18.66 0.77
C TYR A 272 -2.93 19.52 0.05
N GLN A 273 -2.66 19.83 -1.20
CA GLN A 273 -3.61 20.54 -2.05
C GLN A 273 -4.85 19.68 -2.32
N SER A 274 -6.03 20.29 -2.17
CA SER A 274 -7.31 19.67 -2.50
C SER A 274 -7.53 19.70 -4.02
N VAL A 275 -7.33 18.55 -4.70
CA VAL A 275 -7.40 18.47 -6.16
C VAL A 275 -8.81 18.70 -6.68
N ASP A 276 -9.81 18.05 -6.08
CA ASP A 276 -11.22 18.19 -6.48
C ASP A 276 -11.69 19.64 -6.40
N GLU A 277 -11.39 20.31 -5.28
CA GLU A 277 -11.82 21.68 -5.03
C GLU A 277 -11.06 22.67 -5.90
N THR A 278 -9.76 22.49 -6.11
CA THR A 278 -9.00 23.33 -7.05
C THR A 278 -9.56 23.19 -8.46
N GLY A 279 -9.86 21.96 -8.90
CA GLY A 279 -10.47 21.72 -10.21
C GLY A 279 -11.85 22.36 -10.37
N ASP A 280 -12.67 22.35 -9.32
CA ASP A 280 -13.95 23.05 -9.31
C ASP A 280 -13.79 24.57 -9.36
N LEU A 281 -12.87 25.14 -8.60
CA LEU A 281 -12.59 26.57 -8.58
C LEU A 281 -12.06 27.07 -9.93
N GLU A 282 -11.13 26.35 -10.55
CA GLU A 282 -10.62 26.65 -11.90
C GLU A 282 -11.74 26.60 -12.95
N ARG A 283 -12.57 25.55 -12.93
CA ARG A 283 -13.66 25.39 -13.91
C ARG A 283 -14.77 26.42 -13.75
N LEU A 284 -15.04 26.83 -12.50
CA LEU A 284 -16.04 27.86 -12.19
C LEU A 284 -15.48 29.28 -12.31
N GLY A 285 -14.18 29.44 -12.57
CA GLY A 285 -13.54 30.75 -12.69
C GLY A 285 -13.54 31.54 -11.38
N VAL A 286 -13.14 30.90 -10.28
CA VAL A 286 -13.10 31.49 -8.94
C VAL A 286 -11.67 31.52 -8.41
N SER A 287 -11.21 32.70 -8.00
CA SER A 287 -9.88 32.90 -7.43
C SER A 287 -9.74 32.22 -6.07
N TRP A 288 -8.52 31.77 -5.74
CA TRP A 288 -8.28 30.92 -4.58
C TRP A 288 -6.91 31.09 -3.93
N LEU A 289 -6.86 30.88 -2.62
CA LEU A 289 -5.62 30.86 -1.83
C LEU A 289 -5.57 29.54 -1.07
N THR A 290 -4.52 28.75 -1.29
CA THR A 290 -4.30 27.51 -0.56
C THR A 290 -3.79 27.79 0.85
N PHE A 291 -4.18 26.98 1.83
CA PHE A 291 -3.63 27.03 3.19
C PHE A 291 -2.26 26.36 3.32
N LEU A 292 -1.61 26.04 2.20
CA LEU A 292 -0.22 25.61 2.20
C LEU A 292 0.71 26.82 2.35
N SER A 293 1.66 26.73 3.27
CA SER A 293 2.73 27.73 3.41
C SER A 293 3.64 27.74 2.19
N LEU A 294 4.43 28.81 2.02
CA LEU A 294 5.37 28.92 0.90
C LEU A 294 6.25 27.68 0.74
N GLY A 295 6.81 27.15 1.83
CA GLY A 295 7.63 25.93 1.79
C GLY A 295 6.86 24.69 1.35
N ARG A 296 5.57 24.56 1.72
CA ARG A 296 4.74 23.40 1.36
C ARG A 296 4.26 23.44 -0.09
N VAL A 297 4.06 24.63 -0.66
CA VAL A 297 3.75 24.77 -2.09
C VAL A 297 4.97 24.41 -2.96
N MET A 298 6.18 24.59 -2.42
CA MET A 298 7.42 24.18 -3.09
C MET A 298 7.71 22.66 -2.97
N ASP A 299 6.97 21.92 -2.14
CA ASP A 299 7.03 20.46 -2.08
C ASP A 299 6.11 19.88 -3.16
N ASP A 300 6.71 19.30 -4.19
CA ASP A 300 5.99 18.80 -5.36
C ASP A 300 4.97 17.73 -4.98
N THR A 301 5.27 16.88 -3.99
CA THR A 301 4.35 15.82 -3.54
C THR A 301 3.08 16.36 -2.89
N ARG A 302 3.12 17.61 -2.38
CA ARG A 302 2.00 18.27 -1.71
C ARG A 302 1.14 19.10 -2.64
N PHE A 303 1.76 19.65 -3.67
CA PHE A 303 1.15 20.66 -4.51
C PHE A 303 1.24 20.30 -5.99
N LYS A 304 2.45 20.32 -6.56
CA LYS A 304 2.67 20.19 -8.00
C LYS A 304 2.18 18.84 -8.55
N ASP A 305 2.69 17.74 -8.02
CA ASP A 305 2.37 16.38 -8.49
C ASP A 305 0.89 16.05 -8.27
N ARG A 306 0.28 16.61 -7.22
CA ARG A 306 -1.15 16.44 -6.94
C ARG A 306 -2.00 17.06 -8.04
N LEU A 307 -1.69 18.29 -8.44
CA LEU A 307 -2.41 19.02 -9.48
C LEU A 307 -2.15 18.41 -10.86
N ASP A 308 -0.91 18.02 -11.16
CA ASP A 308 -0.56 17.31 -12.40
C ASP A 308 -1.32 15.98 -12.52
N ASN A 309 -1.33 15.17 -11.45
CA ASN A 309 -2.06 13.90 -11.42
C ASN A 309 -3.58 14.06 -11.49
N GLY A 310 -4.11 15.23 -11.10
CA GLY A 310 -5.51 15.61 -11.24
C GLY A 310 -5.86 16.22 -12.60
N GLY A 311 -4.86 16.52 -13.45
CA GLY A 311 -5.06 17.22 -14.71
C GLY A 311 -5.44 18.69 -14.55
N ILE A 312 -5.10 19.30 -13.40
CA ILE A 312 -5.42 20.70 -13.13
C ILE A 312 -4.37 21.58 -13.78
N VAL A 313 -4.78 22.36 -14.78
CA VAL A 313 -3.91 23.30 -15.49
C VAL A 313 -4.59 24.65 -15.59
N TRP A 314 -3.78 25.69 -15.63
CA TRP A 314 -4.20 27.06 -15.90
C TRP A 314 -3.09 27.80 -16.64
N THR A 315 -3.38 28.97 -17.17
CA THR A 315 -2.35 29.87 -17.70
C THR A 315 -1.72 30.63 -16.54
N PRO A 316 -0.45 30.38 -16.18
CA PRO A 316 0.19 31.10 -15.10
C PRO A 316 0.64 32.49 -15.58
N ASP A 317 0.61 33.47 -14.68
CA ASP A 317 1.18 34.79 -14.97
C ASP A 317 2.71 34.73 -15.10
N PHE A 318 3.32 33.76 -14.41
CA PHE A 318 4.77 33.61 -14.30
C PHE A 318 5.20 32.16 -14.48
N GLY A 319 6.44 32.00 -14.96
CA GLY A 319 7.03 30.68 -15.12
C GLY A 319 6.36 29.89 -16.25
N ALA A 320 6.70 28.59 -16.29
CA ALA A 320 6.24 27.69 -17.34
C ALA A 320 5.29 26.61 -16.82
N TRP A 321 5.03 26.55 -15.50
CA TRP A 321 4.16 25.55 -14.90
C TRP A 321 2.97 26.20 -14.18
N PRO A 322 1.75 25.64 -14.29
CA PRO A 322 1.40 24.51 -15.16
C PRO A 322 1.49 24.87 -16.65
N SER A 323 1.96 23.92 -17.47
CA SER A 323 2.13 24.12 -18.91
C SER A 323 0.96 23.51 -19.70
N GLY A 324 0.68 24.11 -20.86
CA GLY A 324 -0.31 23.60 -21.79
C GLY A 324 -1.75 24.00 -21.46
N SER A 325 -2.68 23.45 -22.23
CA SER A 325 -4.12 23.57 -22.00
C SER A 325 -4.69 22.16 -21.95
N ARG A 326 -5.46 21.83 -20.92
CA ARG A 326 -6.13 20.54 -20.78
C ARG A 326 -7.55 20.77 -20.29
N SER A 327 -8.52 20.09 -20.89
CA SER A 327 -9.90 20.08 -20.40
C SER A 327 -10.59 18.79 -20.80
N VAL A 328 -11.67 18.44 -20.11
CA VAL A 328 -12.43 17.23 -20.45
C VAL A 328 -13.12 17.42 -21.80
N TYR A 329 -12.95 16.45 -22.70
CA TYR A 329 -13.74 16.39 -23.92
C TYR A 329 -15.13 15.84 -23.59
N GLY A 330 -16.18 16.55 -24.02
CA GLY A 330 -17.56 16.18 -23.72
C GLY A 330 -17.92 16.33 -22.23
N ASN A 331 -18.98 15.63 -21.79
CA ASN A 331 -19.47 15.62 -20.40
C ASN A 331 -19.67 17.01 -19.74
N GLY A 332 -19.96 18.04 -20.54
CA GLY A 332 -20.08 19.42 -20.04
C GLY A 332 -18.78 20.01 -19.47
N GLY A 333 -17.62 19.45 -19.79
CA GLY A 333 -16.32 19.82 -19.22
C GLY A 333 -16.06 19.25 -17.82
N GLU A 334 -16.95 18.40 -17.30
CA GLU A 334 -16.80 17.78 -16.00
C GLU A 334 -15.99 16.48 -16.08
N PRO A 335 -15.15 16.17 -15.07
CA PRO A 335 -14.52 14.86 -14.93
C PRO A 335 -15.54 13.72 -14.99
N ARG A 336 -15.18 12.62 -15.67
CA ARG A 336 -16.07 11.46 -15.78
C ARG A 336 -16.19 10.75 -14.43
N ALA A 337 -17.38 10.74 -13.85
CA ALA A 337 -17.61 10.24 -12.50
C ALA A 337 -17.66 8.70 -12.46
N ILE A 338 -16.77 8.08 -11.67
CA ILE A 338 -16.78 6.65 -11.37
C ILE A 338 -17.51 6.46 -10.03
N ARG A 339 -18.59 5.66 -10.05
CA ARG A 339 -19.53 5.54 -8.92
C ARG A 339 -19.76 4.08 -8.54
N SER A 340 -20.02 3.82 -7.26
CA SER A 340 -20.21 2.45 -6.77
C SER A 340 -21.54 1.82 -7.16
N THR A 341 -22.45 2.59 -7.77
CA THR A 341 -23.84 2.19 -8.04
C THR A 341 -24.18 2.03 -9.51
N VAL A 342 -23.30 2.47 -10.42
CA VAL A 342 -23.52 2.43 -11.87
C VAL A 342 -22.23 2.12 -12.60
N THR A 343 -22.36 1.46 -13.74
CA THR A 343 -21.25 1.29 -14.68
C THR A 343 -20.90 2.62 -15.34
N THR A 344 -19.61 2.96 -15.36
CA THR A 344 -19.10 4.17 -16.03
C THR A 344 -18.31 3.78 -17.27
N ARG A 345 -18.85 4.06 -18.46
CA ARG A 345 -18.15 3.89 -19.74
C ARG A 345 -17.51 5.21 -20.19
N ILE A 346 -16.31 5.10 -20.73
CA ILE A 346 -15.53 6.18 -21.33
C ILE A 346 -15.17 5.71 -22.75
N GLU A 347 -15.76 6.35 -23.75
CA GLU A 347 -15.42 6.07 -25.16
C GLU A 347 -13.95 6.48 -25.41
N ALA A 348 -13.24 5.74 -26.25
CA ALA A 348 -11.81 5.95 -26.45
C ALA A 348 -11.51 7.22 -27.26
N GLU A 349 -12.38 7.57 -28.19
CA GLU A 349 -12.33 8.81 -28.98
C GLU A 349 -12.56 10.08 -28.14
N ASP A 350 -12.99 9.91 -26.88
CA ASP A 350 -13.39 10.93 -25.92
C ASP A 350 -12.25 11.33 -24.95
N PHE A 351 -11.00 11.14 -25.36
CA PHE A 351 -9.81 11.60 -24.62
C PHE A 351 -9.82 13.12 -24.41
N ASP A 352 -9.14 13.61 -23.39
CA ASP A 352 -9.18 15.04 -23.03
C ASP A 352 -8.73 15.96 -24.19
N ASN A 353 -9.22 17.20 -24.19
CA ASN A 353 -8.66 18.25 -25.04
C ASN A 353 -7.26 18.63 -24.52
N GLY A 354 -6.33 18.96 -25.42
CA GLY A 354 -5.06 19.60 -25.04
C GLY A 354 -3.90 19.46 -26.01
N GLY A 355 -4.05 18.63 -27.04
CA GLY A 355 -3.03 18.42 -28.06
C GLY A 355 -1.93 17.42 -27.67
N PRO A 356 -0.99 17.17 -28.59
CA PRO A 356 0.03 16.15 -28.45
C PRO A 356 1.02 16.51 -27.33
N GLY A 357 1.37 15.51 -26.51
CA GLY A 357 2.25 15.65 -25.35
C GLY A 357 1.55 16.12 -24.06
N ILE A 358 0.29 16.58 -24.14
CA ILE A 358 -0.48 17.07 -22.97
C ILE A 358 -1.65 16.14 -22.64
N ALA A 359 -2.55 15.93 -23.60
CA ALA A 359 -3.75 15.12 -23.41
C ALA A 359 -3.67 13.75 -24.12
N TYR A 360 -2.86 13.66 -25.17
CA TYR A 360 -2.56 12.42 -25.87
C TYR A 360 -1.14 12.47 -26.45
N HIS A 361 -0.63 11.35 -26.95
CA HIS A 361 0.50 11.30 -27.87
C HIS A 361 0.19 10.29 -28.97
N ASP A 362 0.28 10.78 -30.19
CA ASP A 362 0.21 9.99 -31.43
C ASP A 362 1.58 10.06 -32.12
N THR A 363 2.01 8.98 -32.74
CA THR A 363 3.30 8.90 -33.44
C THR A 363 3.26 9.57 -34.81
N THR A 364 2.06 9.82 -35.33
CA THR A 364 1.83 10.50 -36.60
C THR A 364 1.09 11.82 -36.38
N SER A 365 1.10 12.68 -37.40
CA SER A 365 0.35 13.93 -37.37
C SER A 365 -0.92 13.81 -38.19
N GLY A 366 -2.03 14.28 -37.63
CA GLY A 366 -3.35 14.21 -38.25
C GLY A 366 -4.03 12.84 -38.17
N ASN A 367 -5.34 12.86 -37.95
CA ASN A 367 -6.18 11.68 -37.84
C ASN A 367 -6.40 10.96 -39.19
N SER A 368 -5.72 9.83 -39.38
CA SER A 368 -5.73 8.96 -40.55
C SER A 368 -7.11 8.39 -40.88
N GLY A 369 -7.97 8.18 -39.88
CA GLY A 369 -9.35 7.74 -40.08
C GLY A 369 -10.30 8.88 -40.44
N ASN A 370 -9.90 10.14 -40.19
CA ASN A 370 -10.62 11.36 -40.48
C ASN A 370 -12.08 11.35 -39.96
N GLN A 371 -12.31 10.73 -38.81
CA GLN A 371 -13.60 10.71 -38.12
C GLN A 371 -13.53 11.43 -36.77
N TYR A 372 -14.70 11.91 -36.30
CA TYR A 372 -14.94 12.51 -34.98
C TYR A 372 -14.15 13.80 -34.69
N ARG A 373 -12.82 13.72 -34.62
CA ARG A 373 -11.89 14.81 -34.26
C ARG A 373 -10.82 14.98 -35.34
N PRO A 374 -11.17 15.46 -36.55
CA PRO A 374 -10.23 15.53 -37.68
C PRO A 374 -9.15 16.62 -37.55
N GLY A 375 -9.25 17.49 -36.54
CA GLY A 375 -8.26 18.54 -36.25
C GLY A 375 -7.18 18.12 -35.25
N GLU A 376 -7.22 16.88 -34.77
CA GLU A 376 -6.25 16.31 -33.83
C GLU A 376 -5.55 15.10 -34.47
N ASP A 377 -4.51 14.61 -33.82
CA ASP A 377 -3.64 13.58 -34.41
C ASP A 377 -4.11 12.15 -34.15
N VAL A 378 -4.89 11.92 -33.09
CA VAL A 378 -5.36 10.57 -32.74
C VAL A 378 -6.21 10.00 -33.88
N ASP A 379 -5.83 8.80 -34.32
CA ASP A 379 -6.46 8.09 -35.42
C ASP A 379 -7.81 7.45 -35.03
N ILE A 380 -8.91 7.98 -35.58
CA ILE A 380 -10.28 7.58 -35.21
C ILE A 380 -11.07 7.15 -36.46
N GLN A 381 -11.75 6.01 -36.37
CA GLN A 381 -12.66 5.51 -37.42
C GLN A 381 -14.02 5.12 -36.85
N ALA A 382 -15.01 4.95 -37.72
CA ALA A 382 -16.30 4.38 -37.31
C ALA A 382 -16.12 2.91 -36.90
N THR A 383 -16.79 2.50 -35.81
CA THR A 383 -16.75 1.11 -35.32
C THR A 383 -17.97 0.32 -35.79
N SER A 384 -17.77 -0.98 -36.05
CA SER A 384 -18.88 -1.93 -36.24
C SER A 384 -19.23 -2.71 -34.98
N ASP A 385 -18.68 -2.34 -33.82
CA ASP A 385 -19.04 -2.96 -32.54
C ASP A 385 -20.51 -2.71 -32.18
N THR A 386 -21.02 -3.49 -31.24
CA THR A 386 -22.36 -3.30 -30.68
C THR A 386 -22.47 -1.90 -30.06
N GLY A 387 -23.44 -1.12 -30.53
CA GLY A 387 -23.64 0.27 -30.12
C GLY A 387 -23.22 1.30 -31.20
N GLY A 388 -22.42 0.89 -32.19
CA GLY A 388 -21.86 1.82 -33.19
C GLY A 388 -20.94 2.84 -32.53
N GLY A 389 -20.87 4.05 -33.10
CA GLY A 389 -19.97 5.11 -32.64
C GLY A 389 -18.62 5.07 -33.37
N TYR A 390 -17.54 5.33 -32.65
CA TYR A 390 -16.19 5.31 -33.19
C TYR A 390 -15.28 4.37 -32.39
N ASN A 391 -14.08 4.14 -32.89
CA ASN A 391 -12.99 3.55 -32.13
C ASN A 391 -11.68 4.19 -32.53
N VAL A 392 -10.71 4.16 -31.63
CA VAL A 392 -9.33 4.50 -31.93
C VAL A 392 -8.68 3.32 -32.66
N GLY A 393 -8.00 3.60 -33.76
CA GLY A 393 -7.28 2.62 -34.58
C GLY A 393 -5.88 3.10 -34.91
N TRP A 394 -5.17 2.35 -35.77
CA TRP A 394 -3.77 2.67 -36.17
C TRP A 394 -2.78 2.83 -34.99
N ILE A 395 -3.17 2.31 -33.83
CA ILE A 395 -2.46 2.47 -32.57
C ILE A 395 -1.02 1.91 -32.68
N ALA A 396 -0.04 2.76 -32.38
CA ALA A 396 1.38 2.44 -32.37
C ALA A 396 1.95 2.34 -30.93
N ALA A 397 3.00 1.53 -30.77
CA ALA A 397 3.72 1.40 -29.51
C ALA A 397 4.28 2.76 -29.06
N GLY A 398 4.08 3.10 -27.78
CA GLY A 398 4.48 4.36 -27.18
C GLY A 398 3.39 5.45 -27.19
N GLU A 399 2.31 5.27 -27.95
CA GLU A 399 1.16 6.17 -27.93
C GLU A 399 0.38 6.09 -26.62
N TRP A 400 -0.32 7.17 -26.29
CA TRP A 400 -1.15 7.20 -25.09
C TRP A 400 -2.31 8.20 -25.19
N LEU A 401 -3.37 7.93 -24.45
CA LEU A 401 -4.58 8.76 -24.34
C LEU A 401 -4.86 9.07 -22.86
N GLY A 402 -5.12 10.32 -22.54
CA GLY A 402 -5.44 10.78 -21.19
C GLY A 402 -6.91 11.15 -21.03
N TYR A 403 -7.52 10.74 -19.92
CA TYR A 403 -8.91 11.02 -19.58
C TYR A 403 -9.01 11.54 -18.14
N THR A 404 -9.66 12.67 -17.94
CA THR A 404 -9.90 13.19 -16.59
C THR A 404 -11.13 12.50 -15.99
N VAL A 405 -10.90 11.73 -14.93
CA VAL A 405 -11.96 11.00 -14.19
C VAL A 405 -12.07 11.54 -12.77
N ASN A 406 -13.21 11.31 -12.13
CA ASN A 406 -13.36 11.54 -10.68
C ASN A 406 -13.97 10.30 -10.02
N VAL A 407 -13.17 9.62 -9.21
CA VAL A 407 -13.64 8.47 -8.42
C VAL A 407 -14.45 8.99 -7.24
N LYS A 408 -15.77 9.09 -7.43
CA LYS A 408 -16.69 9.56 -6.39
C LYS A 408 -16.83 8.58 -5.23
N ASN A 409 -16.67 7.29 -5.52
CA ASN A 409 -16.76 6.24 -4.52
C ASN A 409 -15.55 5.29 -4.65
N PRO A 410 -14.65 5.23 -3.65
CA PRO A 410 -13.51 4.33 -3.69
C PRO A 410 -13.95 2.87 -3.52
N GLY A 411 -13.05 1.94 -3.80
CA GLY A 411 -13.29 0.51 -3.63
C GLY A 411 -13.03 -0.27 -4.90
N ARG A 412 -13.64 -1.46 -5.00
CA ARG A 412 -13.27 -2.46 -5.99
C ARG A 412 -14.11 -2.39 -7.26
N TYR A 413 -13.48 -2.28 -8.42
CA TYR A 413 -14.15 -2.21 -9.72
C TYR A 413 -13.58 -3.27 -10.65
N THR A 414 -14.41 -3.79 -11.54
CA THR A 414 -13.95 -4.48 -12.74
C THR A 414 -13.67 -3.43 -13.81
N LEU A 415 -12.40 -3.29 -14.16
CA LEU A 415 -11.94 -2.52 -15.31
C LEU A 415 -12.10 -3.38 -16.56
N ASN A 416 -12.93 -2.91 -17.48
CA ASN A 416 -13.16 -3.49 -18.78
C ASN A 416 -12.54 -2.61 -19.87
N VAL A 417 -11.88 -3.23 -20.85
CA VAL A 417 -11.31 -2.54 -22.01
C VAL A 417 -11.76 -3.27 -23.27
N ARG A 418 -12.45 -2.58 -24.18
CA ARG A 418 -13.02 -3.15 -25.39
C ARG A 418 -12.05 -3.01 -26.56
N VAL A 419 -11.55 -4.15 -27.04
CA VAL A 419 -10.45 -4.21 -28.01
C VAL A 419 -10.75 -5.16 -29.16
N ALA A 420 -10.09 -4.95 -30.29
CA ALA A 420 -10.13 -5.82 -31.46
C ALA A 420 -8.73 -5.94 -32.07
N ALA A 421 -8.28 -7.16 -32.41
CA ALA A 421 -6.94 -7.40 -32.91
C ALA A 421 -6.93 -8.61 -33.87
N PRO A 422 -6.38 -8.50 -35.08
CA PRO A 422 -6.24 -9.66 -35.97
C PRO A 422 -5.36 -10.77 -35.39
N THR A 423 -4.30 -10.38 -34.68
CA THR A 423 -3.29 -11.26 -34.08
C THR A 423 -3.02 -10.89 -32.63
N ALA A 424 -2.49 -11.83 -31.84
CA ALA A 424 -2.18 -11.63 -30.42
C ALA A 424 -0.82 -10.93 -30.21
N SER A 425 -0.59 -9.82 -30.91
CA SER A 425 0.68 -9.06 -30.88
C SER A 425 0.59 -7.75 -30.07
N GLY A 426 -0.63 -7.31 -29.75
CA GLY A 426 -0.88 -6.06 -29.06
C GLY A 426 -0.78 -6.17 -27.54
N SER A 427 -0.35 -5.10 -26.89
CA SER A 427 -0.46 -4.97 -25.43
C SER A 427 -0.62 -3.53 -24.99
N LEU A 428 -1.31 -3.34 -23.87
CA LEU A 428 -1.68 -2.04 -23.33
C LEU A 428 -1.43 -1.97 -21.83
N ARG A 429 -1.50 -0.77 -21.26
CA ARG A 429 -1.44 -0.52 -19.82
C ARG A 429 -2.36 0.62 -19.45
N LEU A 430 -3.02 0.55 -18.29
CA LEU A 430 -3.74 1.68 -17.73
C LEU A 430 -3.10 2.14 -16.43
N ARG A 431 -2.93 3.46 -16.31
CA ARG A 431 -2.49 4.13 -15.10
C ARG A 431 -3.55 5.09 -14.60
N LEU A 432 -3.64 5.27 -13.29
CA LEU A 432 -4.46 6.29 -12.67
C LEU A 432 -3.59 7.14 -11.75
N ALA A 433 -3.51 8.45 -12.00
CA ALA A 433 -2.59 9.35 -11.29
C ALA A 433 -1.13 8.82 -11.26
N GLY A 434 -0.67 8.28 -12.39
CA GLY A 434 0.67 7.69 -12.54
C GLY A 434 0.82 6.25 -11.99
N VAL A 435 -0.09 5.80 -11.13
CA VAL A 435 -0.08 4.45 -10.55
C VAL A 435 -0.51 3.43 -11.59
N ASP A 436 0.33 2.42 -11.84
CA ASP A 436 0.02 1.32 -12.75
C ASP A 436 -1.07 0.41 -12.16
N LEU A 437 -2.18 0.27 -12.89
CA LEU A 437 -3.32 -0.54 -12.46
C LEU A 437 -3.29 -1.95 -13.05
N THR A 438 -2.59 -2.16 -14.16
CA THR A 438 -2.76 -3.36 -14.98
C THR A 438 -1.47 -4.12 -15.25
N GLY A 439 -0.31 -3.47 -15.15
CA GLY A 439 0.91 -3.91 -15.83
C GLY A 439 0.73 -3.93 -17.35
N ALA A 440 1.66 -4.54 -18.07
CA ALA A 440 1.45 -4.86 -19.48
C ALA A 440 0.34 -5.91 -19.61
N TRP A 441 -0.73 -5.54 -20.31
CA TRP A 441 -1.93 -6.36 -20.50
C TRP A 441 -2.03 -6.76 -21.96
N ALA A 442 -1.79 -8.05 -22.23
CA ALA A 442 -1.85 -8.61 -23.57
C ALA A 442 -3.26 -8.53 -24.17
N VAL A 443 -3.35 -8.15 -25.44
CA VAL A 443 -4.57 -8.15 -26.24
C VAL A 443 -4.63 -9.46 -27.03
N PRO A 444 -5.66 -10.32 -26.83
CA PRO A 444 -5.79 -11.58 -27.55
C PRO A 444 -6.19 -11.32 -29.01
N ALA A 445 -5.86 -12.28 -29.88
CA ALA A 445 -6.36 -12.29 -31.25
C ALA A 445 -7.89 -12.47 -31.25
N THR A 446 -8.58 -11.53 -31.89
CA THR A 446 -10.02 -11.62 -32.22
C THR A 446 -10.25 -11.96 -33.69
N GLY A 447 -9.21 -11.91 -34.52
CA GLY A 447 -9.23 -12.32 -35.93
C GLY A 447 -9.46 -11.20 -36.93
N ASP A 448 -9.88 -10.01 -36.49
CA ASP A 448 -10.05 -8.81 -37.32
C ASP A 448 -10.04 -7.53 -36.46
N TYR A 449 -9.69 -6.38 -37.05
CA TYR A 449 -9.66 -5.07 -36.38
C TYR A 449 -11.04 -4.54 -35.95
N GLN A 450 -12.13 -5.19 -36.39
CA GLN A 450 -13.50 -4.85 -36.05
C GLN A 450 -14.27 -6.05 -35.46
N THR A 451 -13.57 -7.13 -35.10
CA THR A 451 -14.12 -8.22 -34.28
C THR A 451 -13.73 -7.98 -32.83
N TRP A 452 -14.70 -7.74 -31.96
CA TRP A 452 -14.46 -7.12 -30.65
C TRP A 452 -14.57 -8.11 -29.49
N THR A 453 -13.63 -8.01 -28.54
CA THR A 453 -13.66 -8.70 -27.25
C THR A 453 -13.43 -7.71 -26.11
N THR A 454 -13.75 -8.12 -24.88
CA THR A 454 -13.56 -7.29 -23.69
C THR A 454 -12.53 -7.92 -22.78
N LEU A 455 -11.45 -7.19 -22.51
CA LEU A 455 -10.50 -7.51 -21.46
C LEU A 455 -11.07 -7.06 -20.12
N SER A 456 -10.99 -7.91 -19.10
CA SER A 456 -11.51 -7.61 -17.75
C SER A 456 -10.46 -7.89 -16.67
N LYS A 457 -10.27 -6.93 -15.75
CA LYS A 457 -9.40 -7.08 -14.56
C LYS A 457 -10.08 -6.41 -13.38
N THR A 458 -9.95 -7.01 -12.19
CA THR A 458 -10.43 -6.38 -10.96
C THR A 458 -9.34 -5.49 -10.37
N ILE A 459 -9.69 -4.26 -10.04
CA ILE A 459 -8.79 -3.24 -9.49
C ILE A 459 -9.43 -2.54 -8.30
N ASP A 460 -8.62 -1.97 -7.41
CA ASP A 460 -9.08 -1.15 -6.31
C ASP A 460 -8.76 0.33 -6.60
N LEU A 461 -9.76 1.19 -6.48
CA LEU A 461 -9.67 2.62 -6.79
C LEU A 461 -9.71 3.47 -5.52
N VAL A 462 -8.85 4.48 -5.47
CA VAL A 462 -8.86 5.55 -4.47
C VAL A 462 -9.69 6.75 -4.97
N PRO A 463 -10.31 7.54 -4.08
CA PRO A 463 -11.26 8.56 -4.49
C PRO A 463 -10.58 9.84 -5.01
N GLY A 464 -11.36 10.66 -5.71
CA GLY A 464 -10.98 11.99 -6.18
C GLY A 464 -10.67 12.08 -7.67
N GLN A 465 -10.53 13.31 -8.15
CA GLN A 465 -10.20 13.65 -9.52
C GLN A 465 -8.75 13.26 -9.86
N GLN A 466 -8.59 12.51 -10.94
CA GLN A 466 -7.35 11.86 -11.36
C GLN A 466 -7.30 11.74 -12.90
N ILE A 467 -6.11 11.70 -13.46
CA ILE A 467 -5.91 11.34 -14.86
C ILE A 467 -5.81 9.82 -15.00
N LEU A 468 -6.76 9.24 -15.72
CA LEU A 468 -6.64 7.91 -16.29
C LEU A 468 -5.83 8.00 -17.57
N ARG A 469 -4.73 7.25 -17.66
CA ARG A 469 -3.89 7.19 -18.86
C ARG A 469 -3.93 5.79 -19.44
N PHE A 470 -4.35 5.69 -20.69
CA PHE A 470 -4.22 4.52 -21.52
C PHE A 470 -2.88 4.60 -22.26
N GLU A 471 -2.04 3.58 -22.13
CA GLU A 471 -0.71 3.52 -22.75
C GLU A 471 -0.63 2.28 -23.65
N THR A 472 -0.16 2.47 -24.88
CA THR A 472 0.12 1.38 -25.81
C THR A 472 1.54 0.87 -25.60
N ILE A 473 1.68 -0.39 -25.20
CA ILE A 473 2.98 -1.04 -25.03
C ILE A 473 3.43 -1.70 -26.34
N ALA A 474 2.52 -2.39 -27.03
CA ALA A 474 2.76 -2.97 -28.34
C ALA A 474 1.56 -2.76 -29.28
N SER A 475 1.85 -2.43 -30.54
CA SER A 475 0.85 -2.14 -31.58
C SER A 475 0.02 -3.36 -32.00
N GLY A 476 -1.01 -3.14 -32.84
CA GLY A 476 -1.71 -4.22 -33.55
C GLY A 476 -3.13 -4.50 -33.07
N PHE A 477 -3.77 -3.53 -32.40
CA PHE A 477 -5.15 -3.63 -31.97
C PHE A 477 -5.86 -2.27 -32.10
N ASN A 478 -7.20 -2.30 -32.09
CA ASN A 478 -8.08 -1.15 -31.97
C ASN A 478 -8.69 -1.09 -30.57
N LEU A 479 -9.03 0.12 -30.12
CA LEU A 479 -9.67 0.39 -28.82
C LEU A 479 -11.00 1.12 -29.03
N ASN A 480 -12.09 0.55 -28.52
CA ASN A 480 -13.42 1.17 -28.58
C ASN A 480 -13.72 1.98 -27.31
N TRP A 481 -13.70 1.34 -26.14
CA TRP A 481 -14.02 2.02 -24.88
C TRP A 481 -13.33 1.38 -23.68
N ILE A 482 -13.30 2.15 -22.58
CA ILE A 482 -12.87 1.75 -21.25
C ILE A 482 -14.08 1.85 -20.32
N GLU A 483 -14.29 0.86 -19.45
CA GLU A 483 -15.47 0.83 -18.60
C GLU A 483 -15.13 0.37 -17.18
N PHE A 484 -15.65 1.08 -16.18
CA PHE A 484 -15.52 0.75 -14.77
C PHE A 484 -16.86 0.22 -14.27
N VAL A 485 -16.90 -1.06 -13.94
CA VAL A 485 -18.08 -1.72 -13.39
C VAL A 485 -17.87 -1.92 -11.90
N PRO A 486 -18.70 -1.35 -11.00
CA PRO A 486 -18.59 -1.65 -9.58
C PRO A 486 -18.85 -3.13 -9.35
N VAL A 487 -17.98 -3.82 -8.60
CA VAL A 487 -18.18 -5.26 -8.37
C VAL A 487 -19.51 -5.51 -7.69
N ALA A 488 -20.31 -6.43 -8.26
CA ALA A 488 -21.68 -6.72 -7.82
C ALA A 488 -21.73 -7.55 -6.52
N SER A 489 -20.65 -8.26 -6.21
CA SER A 489 -20.42 -8.97 -4.95
C SER A 489 -19.12 -8.48 -4.33
N GLY A 490 -19.12 -8.16 -3.04
CA GLY A 490 -17.90 -7.83 -2.33
C GLY A 490 -17.24 -9.05 -1.68
N LEU A 491 -16.13 -8.81 -1.00
CA LEU A 491 -15.26 -9.84 -0.45
C LEU A 491 -15.83 -10.54 0.79
N VAL A 492 -16.78 -9.89 1.47
CA VAL A 492 -17.53 -10.48 2.58
C VAL A 492 -18.95 -10.76 2.09
N ALA A 493 -19.43 -12.00 2.20
CA ALA A 493 -20.81 -12.29 1.80
C ALA A 493 -21.80 -11.42 2.62
N ASN A 494 -22.96 -11.12 2.04
CA ASN A 494 -24.01 -10.46 2.83
C ASN A 494 -24.49 -11.41 3.92
N GLY A 495 -24.66 -10.91 5.14
CA GLY A 495 -25.07 -11.75 6.26
C GLY A 495 -24.81 -11.10 7.61
N THR A 496 -25.15 -11.84 8.67
CA THR A 496 -24.87 -11.47 10.05
C THR A 496 -23.55 -12.09 10.47
N TYR A 497 -22.68 -11.30 11.08
CA TYR A 497 -21.35 -11.69 11.52
C TYR A 497 -21.09 -11.19 12.94
N LYS A 498 -20.11 -11.78 13.60
CA LYS A 498 -19.36 -11.12 14.66
C LYS A 498 -18.07 -10.54 14.06
N ILE A 499 -17.61 -9.41 14.59
CA ILE A 499 -16.37 -8.76 14.17
C ILE A 499 -15.40 -8.84 15.35
N VAL A 500 -14.33 -9.63 15.24
CA VAL A 500 -13.41 -9.94 16.35
C VAL A 500 -12.04 -9.32 16.08
N ASN A 501 -11.52 -8.57 17.06
CA ASN A 501 -10.22 -7.93 16.93
C ASN A 501 -9.09 -8.96 17.01
N ARG A 502 -8.10 -8.88 16.10
CA ARG A 502 -6.96 -9.78 16.07
C ARG A 502 -6.10 -9.71 17.33
N ASN A 503 -5.90 -8.51 17.88
CA ASN A 503 -5.02 -8.32 19.04
C ASN A 503 -5.63 -8.89 20.34
N SER A 504 -6.92 -8.66 20.56
CA SER A 504 -7.57 -8.92 21.85
C SER A 504 -8.46 -10.15 21.88
N GLY A 505 -8.81 -10.70 20.72
CA GLY A 505 -9.84 -11.73 20.51
C GLY A 505 -11.24 -11.32 20.97
N LYS A 506 -11.49 -10.02 21.19
CA LYS A 506 -12.78 -9.50 21.64
C LYS A 506 -13.63 -9.03 20.47
N ALA A 507 -14.94 -9.13 20.64
CA ALA A 507 -15.90 -8.73 19.64
C ALA A 507 -16.18 -7.22 19.72
N MET A 508 -16.42 -6.61 18.56
CA MET A 508 -17.00 -5.29 18.47
C MET A 508 -18.40 -5.29 19.07
N ASP A 509 -18.67 -4.35 19.98
CA ASP A 509 -19.78 -4.34 20.91
C ASP A 509 -20.37 -2.93 21.03
N VAL A 510 -21.69 -2.82 21.14
CA VAL A 510 -22.36 -1.56 21.48
C VAL A 510 -22.46 -1.43 23.00
N VAL A 511 -21.94 -0.32 23.55
CA VAL A 511 -21.92 -0.04 24.99
C VAL A 511 -23.32 -0.22 25.59
N ASN A 512 -23.42 -1.08 26.61
CA ASN A 512 -24.65 -1.40 27.34
C ASN A 512 -25.83 -1.84 26.44
N ALA A 513 -25.57 -2.38 25.25
CA ALA A 513 -26.59 -2.74 24.26
C ALA A 513 -27.56 -1.59 23.93
N SER A 514 -27.06 -0.34 23.99
CA SER A 514 -27.86 0.86 23.76
C SER A 514 -28.51 0.88 22.37
N THR A 515 -29.77 1.36 22.31
CA THR A 515 -30.55 1.45 21.08
C THR A 515 -30.63 2.87 20.49
N ALA A 516 -30.04 3.85 21.18
CA ALA A 516 -30.06 5.27 20.82
C ALA A 516 -29.08 5.60 19.68
N ASN A 517 -29.38 6.68 18.94
CA ASN A 517 -28.39 7.30 18.04
C ASN A 517 -27.23 7.88 18.86
N GLY A 518 -26.02 7.78 18.34
CA GLY A 518 -24.80 8.19 19.03
C GLY A 518 -24.32 7.18 20.08
N ALA A 519 -24.89 5.98 20.12
CA ALA A 519 -24.39 4.92 20.98
C ALA A 519 -22.92 4.61 20.64
N LYS A 520 -22.05 4.60 21.65
CA LYS A 520 -20.62 4.36 21.47
C LYS A 520 -20.36 2.90 21.14
N ILE A 521 -19.35 2.65 20.30
CA ILE A 521 -18.87 1.31 19.97
C ILE A 521 -17.56 1.05 20.74
N GLN A 522 -17.46 -0.15 21.30
CA GLN A 522 -16.34 -0.64 22.10
C GLN A 522 -15.97 -2.07 21.68
N GLN A 523 -14.98 -2.66 22.35
CA GLN A 523 -14.80 -4.11 22.35
C GLN A 523 -15.27 -4.74 23.66
N TRP A 524 -15.78 -5.96 23.59
CA TRP A 524 -16.14 -6.76 24.77
C TRP A 524 -15.98 -8.26 24.50
N GLY A 525 -15.97 -9.07 25.56
CA GLY A 525 -16.06 -10.52 25.43
C GLY A 525 -17.32 -10.94 24.68
N TYR A 526 -17.18 -11.85 23.71
CA TYR A 526 -18.31 -12.27 22.90
C TYR A 526 -19.28 -13.13 23.71
N ALA A 527 -20.52 -12.66 23.87
CA ALA A 527 -21.61 -13.31 24.59
C ALA A 527 -22.72 -13.81 23.65
N GLY A 528 -22.56 -13.66 22.33
CA GLY A 528 -23.57 -14.08 21.35
C GLY A 528 -24.81 -13.19 21.27
N THR A 529 -24.83 -12.05 21.96
CA THR A 529 -25.97 -11.12 22.03
C THR A 529 -26.05 -10.21 20.79
N GLY A 530 -27.24 -9.69 20.49
CA GLY A 530 -27.50 -8.90 19.27
C GLY A 530 -26.71 -7.59 19.17
N ASN A 531 -26.25 -7.01 20.28
CA ASN A 531 -25.37 -5.84 20.31
C ASN A 531 -23.91 -6.13 19.87
N GLN A 532 -23.57 -7.40 19.66
CA GLN A 532 -22.26 -7.86 19.19
C GLN A 532 -22.33 -8.55 17.82
N GLN A 533 -23.50 -8.51 17.20
CA GLN A 533 -23.76 -9.08 15.88
C GLN A 533 -24.01 -7.94 14.89
N TRP A 534 -23.35 -8.05 13.74
CA TRP A 534 -23.25 -7.01 12.73
C TRP A 534 -23.68 -7.55 11.38
N VAL A 535 -24.70 -6.95 10.79
CA VAL A 535 -25.21 -7.29 9.46
C VAL A 535 -24.43 -6.50 8.41
N PHE A 536 -23.68 -7.22 7.59
CA PHE A 536 -22.99 -6.70 6.42
C PHE A 536 -23.97 -6.70 5.24
N THR A 537 -24.19 -5.53 4.66
CA THR A 537 -24.93 -5.41 3.40
C THR A 537 -24.09 -4.64 2.39
N HIS A 538 -23.69 -5.34 1.33
CA HIS A 538 -22.95 -4.80 0.20
C HIS A 538 -23.77 -3.75 -0.54
N ARG A 539 -23.06 -2.75 -1.05
CA ARG A 539 -23.62 -1.55 -1.68
C ARG A 539 -22.88 -1.17 -2.96
N GLY A 540 -22.25 -2.15 -3.62
CA GLY A 540 -21.42 -1.93 -4.79
C GLY A 540 -19.97 -1.56 -4.44
N ALA A 541 -19.07 -1.85 -5.37
CA ALA A 541 -17.64 -1.54 -5.28
C ALA A 541 -16.94 -2.03 -4.00
N ASN A 542 -17.34 -3.19 -3.47
CA ASN A 542 -16.86 -3.72 -2.19
C ASN A 542 -17.11 -2.78 -0.98
N GLN A 543 -18.05 -1.84 -1.08
CA GLN A 543 -18.50 -1.04 0.06
C GLN A 543 -19.68 -1.70 0.77
N TYR A 544 -19.73 -1.57 2.09
CA TYR A 544 -20.77 -2.14 2.94
C TYR A 544 -21.35 -1.08 3.85
N THR A 545 -22.67 -1.15 4.07
CA THR A 545 -23.24 -0.67 5.33
C THR A 545 -23.14 -1.82 6.32
N ILE A 546 -22.58 -1.55 7.50
CA ILE A 546 -22.47 -2.53 8.59
C ILE A 546 -23.41 -2.07 9.70
N THR A 547 -24.44 -2.85 10.00
CA THR A 547 -25.50 -2.46 10.94
C THR A 547 -25.62 -3.41 12.12
N SER A 548 -26.00 -2.91 13.29
CA SER A 548 -26.26 -3.77 14.45
C SER A 548 -27.48 -4.68 14.18
N ALA A 549 -27.33 -5.98 14.39
CA ALA A 549 -28.42 -6.95 14.23
C ALA A 549 -29.57 -6.70 15.23
N GLN A 550 -29.30 -6.07 16.38
CA GLN A 550 -30.31 -5.71 17.37
C GLN A 550 -31.19 -4.52 16.94
N THR A 551 -30.63 -3.54 16.22
CA THR A 551 -31.29 -2.23 16.05
C THR A 551 -31.42 -1.76 14.61
N GLY A 552 -30.69 -2.36 13.65
CA GLY A 552 -30.60 -1.89 12.27
C GLY A 552 -29.82 -0.58 12.08
N LYS A 553 -29.24 -0.01 13.15
CA LYS A 553 -28.41 1.21 13.09
C LYS A 553 -27.00 0.89 12.58
N ALA A 554 -26.44 1.77 11.77
CA ALA A 554 -25.14 1.60 11.14
C ALA A 554 -23.97 1.96 12.06
N ILE A 555 -22.84 1.29 11.87
CA ILE A 555 -21.53 1.82 12.28
C ILE A 555 -21.31 3.12 11.48
N ASP A 556 -21.17 4.21 12.21
CA ASP A 556 -21.20 5.58 11.69
C ASP A 556 -19.98 6.35 12.18
N GLN A 557 -19.29 6.97 11.23
CA GLN A 557 -18.32 8.02 11.50
C GLN A 557 -19.09 9.33 11.69
N ALA A 558 -19.16 9.85 12.91
CA ALA A 558 -19.99 11.02 13.21
C ALA A 558 -19.60 12.23 12.34
N ALA A 559 -20.59 13.07 11.99
CA ALA A 559 -20.33 14.33 11.30
C ALA A 559 -19.31 15.19 12.11
N GLY A 560 -18.34 15.76 11.41
CA GLY A 560 -17.25 16.54 12.02
C GLY A 560 -16.13 15.70 12.66
N LEU A 561 -16.30 14.39 12.81
CA LEU A 561 -15.28 13.48 13.36
C LEU A 561 -14.59 12.71 12.24
N VAL A 562 -13.79 13.42 11.43
CA VAL A 562 -13.12 12.88 10.23
C VAL A 562 -11.64 12.57 10.43
N LEU A 563 -11.13 12.73 11.66
CA LEU A 563 -9.71 12.69 11.98
C LEU A 563 -9.27 11.36 12.57
N SER A 564 -7.97 11.09 12.51
CA SER A 564 -7.34 9.97 13.21
C SER A 564 -7.49 10.17 14.72
N GLY A 565 -7.88 9.11 15.42
CA GLY A 565 -8.17 9.15 16.85
C GLY A 565 -9.65 9.36 17.18
N ASP A 566 -10.45 9.82 16.22
CA ASP A 566 -11.86 10.09 16.44
C ASP A 566 -12.67 8.81 16.67
N HIS A 567 -13.69 8.93 17.52
CA HIS A 567 -14.52 7.80 17.89
C HIS A 567 -15.57 7.45 16.85
N ILE A 568 -15.93 6.16 16.85
CA ILE A 568 -16.99 5.61 16.01
C ILE A 568 -18.23 5.34 16.86
N GLN A 569 -19.39 5.57 16.27
CA GLN A 569 -20.69 5.49 16.94
C GLN A 569 -21.67 4.64 16.13
N MET A 570 -22.85 4.43 16.71
CA MET A 570 -23.99 3.82 16.05
C MET A 570 -25.05 4.88 15.74
N TYR A 571 -25.50 4.95 14.49
CA TYR A 571 -26.49 5.95 14.07
C TYR A 571 -27.54 5.36 13.12
N SER A 572 -28.67 6.05 12.98
CA SER A 572 -29.72 5.64 12.04
C SER A 572 -29.16 5.49 10.63
N LEU A 573 -29.50 4.38 9.98
CA LEU A 573 -28.98 4.05 8.65
C LEU A 573 -29.43 5.10 7.64
N ASN A 574 -28.46 5.74 6.99
CA ASN A 574 -28.62 6.53 5.78
C ASN A 574 -27.79 5.85 4.69
N SER A 575 -28.44 5.02 3.86
CA SER A 575 -27.75 4.19 2.89
C SER A 575 -26.99 4.98 1.83
N SER A 576 -27.30 6.26 1.59
CA SER A 576 -26.56 7.12 0.65
C SER A 576 -25.35 7.83 1.27
N SER A 577 -25.14 7.73 2.58
CA SER A 577 -24.12 8.51 3.28
C SER A 577 -22.76 7.82 3.28
N ALA A 578 -21.71 8.54 2.84
CA ALA A 578 -20.34 8.00 2.75
C ALA A 578 -19.73 7.65 4.12
N ASN A 579 -20.10 8.40 5.17
CA ASN A 579 -19.63 8.18 6.55
C ASN A 579 -20.19 6.89 7.21
N GLN A 580 -21.10 6.18 6.53
CA GLN A 580 -21.63 4.87 6.93
C GLN A 580 -21.26 3.74 5.96
N ARG A 581 -20.27 3.99 5.09
CA ARG A 581 -19.75 3.02 4.13
C ARG A 581 -18.36 2.55 4.57
N TRP A 582 -18.20 1.23 4.66
CA TRP A 582 -16.98 0.56 5.07
C TRP A 582 -16.52 -0.41 3.99
N ILE A 583 -15.22 -0.42 3.68
CA ILE A 583 -14.59 -1.29 2.69
C ILE A 583 -13.74 -2.32 3.46
N PRO A 584 -14.17 -3.59 3.54
CA PRO A 584 -13.32 -4.65 4.04
C PRO A 584 -12.20 -4.92 3.03
N VAL A 585 -10.96 -4.69 3.46
CA VAL A 585 -9.76 -4.97 2.68
C VAL A 585 -8.98 -6.08 3.37
N PRO A 586 -8.72 -7.23 2.70
CA PRO A 586 -7.90 -8.29 3.27
C PRO A 586 -6.51 -7.77 3.65
N THR A 587 -6.00 -8.24 4.77
CA THR A 587 -4.60 -8.10 5.16
C THR A 587 -3.88 -9.41 4.87
N ASP A 588 -2.57 -9.34 4.69
CA ASP A 588 -1.72 -10.52 4.38
C ASP A 588 -1.80 -11.64 5.42
N SER A 589 -2.18 -11.28 6.64
CA SER A 589 -2.43 -12.16 7.77
C SER A 589 -3.74 -12.96 7.73
N GLY A 590 -4.57 -12.81 6.70
CA GLY A 590 -5.89 -13.47 6.59
C GLY A 590 -7.02 -12.79 7.37
N TYR A 591 -6.79 -11.55 7.86
CA TYR A 591 -7.79 -10.70 8.51
C TYR A 591 -8.30 -9.63 7.55
N TYR A 592 -9.20 -8.77 8.01
CA TYR A 592 -9.64 -7.58 7.29
C TYR A 592 -9.25 -6.32 8.06
N LYS A 593 -8.82 -5.29 7.35
CA LYS A 593 -8.99 -3.91 7.81
C LYS A 593 -10.33 -3.40 7.30
N LEU A 594 -11.08 -2.68 8.14
CA LEU A 594 -12.35 -2.08 7.79
C LEU A 594 -12.13 -0.59 7.52
N VAL A 595 -12.04 -0.22 6.25
CA VAL A 595 -11.66 1.12 5.79
C VAL A 595 -12.91 2.00 5.62
N SER A 596 -12.91 3.20 6.18
CA SER A 596 -13.95 4.21 5.92
C SER A 596 -13.91 4.65 4.46
N ALA A 597 -15.01 4.53 3.72
CA ALA A 597 -15.05 5.02 2.34
C ALA A 597 -14.94 6.56 2.27
N ASN A 598 -15.31 7.26 3.35
CA ASN A 598 -15.26 8.72 3.44
C ASN A 598 -13.83 9.23 3.68
N THR A 599 -13.15 8.69 4.69
CA THR A 599 -11.86 9.22 5.18
C THR A 599 -10.66 8.38 4.76
N GLY A 600 -10.87 7.09 4.44
CA GLY A 600 -9.80 6.11 4.19
C GLY A 600 -9.13 5.58 5.45
N LEU A 601 -9.51 6.09 6.62
CA LEU A 601 -9.04 5.62 7.92
C LEU A 601 -9.66 4.25 8.25
N VAL A 602 -8.97 3.45 9.06
CA VAL A 602 -9.41 2.10 9.44
C VAL A 602 -10.02 2.06 10.83
N LEU A 603 -11.00 1.18 11.04
CA LEU A 603 -11.49 0.87 12.39
C LEU A 603 -10.40 0.21 13.23
N VAL A 604 -10.21 0.70 14.45
CA VAL A 604 -9.16 0.24 15.36
C VAL A 604 -9.65 0.26 16.81
N VAL A 605 -9.14 -0.66 17.63
CA VAL A 605 -9.27 -0.57 19.08
C VAL A 605 -8.29 0.47 19.60
N ALA A 606 -8.79 1.51 20.28
CA ALA A 606 -7.96 2.58 20.82
C ALA A 606 -6.77 2.04 21.63
N ASP A 607 -5.59 2.61 21.39
CA ASP A 607 -4.31 2.25 22.02
C ASP A 607 -3.92 0.78 21.87
N SER A 608 -4.50 0.05 20.91
CA SER A 608 -4.41 -1.41 20.78
C SER A 608 -4.77 -2.15 22.08
N SER A 609 -5.63 -1.56 22.93
CA SER A 609 -5.99 -2.13 24.22
C SER A 609 -6.61 -3.52 24.07
N THR A 610 -6.34 -4.40 25.03
CA THR A 610 -6.99 -5.72 25.12
C THR A 610 -8.11 -5.77 26.16
N ALA A 611 -8.42 -4.65 26.82
CA ALA A 611 -9.42 -4.58 27.88
C ALA A 611 -10.86 -4.54 27.33
N ASN A 612 -11.79 -5.12 28.09
CA ASN A 612 -13.21 -4.88 27.89
C ASN A 612 -13.52 -3.39 28.06
N GLY A 613 -14.34 -2.85 27.18
CA GLY A 613 -14.72 -1.44 27.20
C GLY A 613 -13.76 -0.49 26.48
N ALA A 614 -12.66 -1.01 25.91
CA ALA A 614 -11.81 -0.19 25.03
C ALA A 614 -12.62 0.28 23.82
N ARG A 615 -12.51 1.57 23.50
CA ARG A 615 -13.31 2.23 22.47
C ARG A 615 -12.85 1.81 21.07
N ILE A 616 -13.80 1.76 20.14
CA ILE A 616 -13.48 1.70 18.71
C ILE A 616 -13.40 3.12 18.17
N ILE A 617 -12.29 3.40 17.49
CA ILE A 617 -11.97 4.68 16.86
C ILE A 617 -11.58 4.43 15.39
N GLN A 618 -11.30 5.49 14.64
CA GLN A 618 -10.66 5.41 13.31
C GLN A 618 -9.24 5.95 13.36
N GLN A 619 -8.29 5.34 12.64
CA GLN A 619 -6.91 5.82 12.52
C GLN A 619 -6.28 5.47 11.18
N GLU A 620 -5.11 6.05 10.89
CA GLU A 620 -4.27 5.66 9.76
C GLU A 620 -3.84 4.20 9.91
N PHE A 621 -3.81 3.46 8.79
CA PHE A 621 -3.40 2.06 8.81
C PHE A 621 -1.88 1.94 8.93
N SER A 622 -1.41 1.31 10.00
CA SER A 622 0.01 1.06 10.30
C SER A 622 0.34 -0.44 10.35
N GLY A 623 -0.62 -1.31 10.03
CA GLY A 623 -0.44 -2.76 10.06
C GLY A 623 -0.54 -3.38 11.45
N LEU A 624 -0.83 -2.61 12.50
CA LEU A 624 -0.92 -3.12 13.87
C LEU A 624 -2.06 -4.15 14.03
N PRO A 625 -1.90 -5.19 14.87
CA PRO A 625 -2.95 -6.17 15.11
C PRO A 625 -4.26 -5.57 15.63
N GLY A 626 -4.20 -4.46 16.37
CA GLY A 626 -5.38 -3.74 16.87
C GLY A 626 -6.27 -3.15 15.77
N GLN A 627 -5.76 -3.03 14.53
CA GLN A 627 -6.45 -2.53 13.34
C GLN A 627 -7.03 -3.64 12.45
N GLN A 628 -6.83 -4.90 12.83
CA GLN A 628 -7.17 -6.07 12.03
C GLN A 628 -8.32 -6.83 12.69
N TRP A 629 -9.28 -7.24 11.87
CA TRP A 629 -10.55 -7.80 12.31
C TRP A 629 -10.84 -9.09 11.57
N GLN A 630 -11.24 -10.11 12.33
CA GLN A 630 -11.87 -11.29 11.76
C GLN A 630 -13.36 -11.02 11.60
N VAL A 631 -13.90 -11.33 10.43
CA VAL A 631 -15.33 -11.32 10.17
C VAL A 631 -15.78 -12.77 10.08
N ALA A 632 -16.49 -13.24 11.10
CA ALA A 632 -16.84 -14.66 11.28
C ALA A 632 -18.33 -14.82 11.59
N ALA A 633 -18.89 -16.02 11.37
CA ALA A 633 -20.29 -16.26 11.67
C ALA A 633 -20.55 -16.09 13.19
N PRO A 634 -21.74 -15.65 13.61
CA PRO A 634 -22.07 -15.50 15.02
C PRO A 634 -21.97 -16.82 15.79
N SER A 635 -22.30 -17.93 15.11
CA SER A 635 -22.24 -19.29 15.64
C SER A 635 -20.83 -19.86 15.71
N ASP A 636 -19.88 -19.31 14.95
CA ASP A 636 -18.51 -19.76 15.06
C ASP A 636 -18.08 -19.53 16.52
N PRO A 637 -17.27 -20.40 17.12
CA PRO A 637 -16.63 -20.04 18.38
C PRO A 637 -15.85 -18.74 18.13
N ALA A 638 -16.01 -17.72 18.98
CA ALA A 638 -15.07 -16.60 18.96
C ALA A 638 -13.67 -17.23 19.01
N PRO A 639 -12.68 -16.77 18.23
CA PRO A 639 -11.30 -17.09 18.55
C PRO A 639 -11.18 -16.76 20.03
N GLN A 640 -11.10 -17.79 20.86
CA GLN A 640 -10.78 -17.58 22.25
C GLN A 640 -9.43 -16.88 22.12
N ALA A 641 -9.34 -15.61 22.54
CA ALA A 641 -8.04 -15.08 22.88
C ALA A 641 -7.50 -16.11 23.86
N TRP A 642 -6.56 -16.91 23.39
CA TRP A 642 -6.00 -18.03 24.11
C TRP A 642 -5.66 -17.52 25.51
N ARG A 643 -6.46 -17.92 26.50
CA ARG A 643 -6.34 -17.35 27.85
C ARG A 643 -5.10 -17.96 28.47
N LEU A 644 -4.06 -17.16 28.61
CA LEU A 644 -2.89 -17.45 29.42
C LEU A 644 -3.34 -17.59 30.89
N GLN A 645 -3.27 -18.79 31.48
CA GLN A 645 -3.50 -19.02 32.91
C GLN A 645 -2.22 -19.57 33.55
N TRP A 646 -1.95 -19.14 34.79
CA TRP A 646 -0.70 -19.35 35.52
C TRP A 646 -0.92 -20.22 36.76
N PHE A 647 0.02 -21.12 37.06
CA PHE A 647 -0.02 -21.99 38.25
C PHE A 647 1.15 -21.67 39.20
N GLY A 648 0.89 -21.67 40.51
CA GLY A 648 1.90 -21.56 41.58
C GLY A 648 1.94 -22.83 42.45
N THR A 649 3.03 -23.03 43.20
CA THR A 649 3.29 -24.25 44.00
C THR A 649 2.73 -24.16 45.44
N ARG A 650 2.78 -25.30 46.15
CA ARG A 650 2.12 -25.68 47.42
C ARG A 650 2.26 -24.73 48.63
N GLU A 651 3.12 -23.71 48.62
CA GLU A 651 3.29 -22.82 49.78
C GLU A 651 2.24 -21.72 49.91
N ASP A 652 1.37 -21.52 48.92
CA ASP A 652 0.28 -20.53 48.97
C ASP A 652 -0.99 -21.03 49.71
N ALA A 653 -0.89 -22.11 50.49
CA ALA A 653 -2.05 -22.72 51.14
C ALA A 653 -2.57 -21.97 52.38
N ASP A 654 -1.80 -21.04 52.97
CA ASP A 654 -2.15 -20.44 54.27
C ASP A 654 -2.32 -18.91 54.30
N ASP A 655 -2.17 -18.20 53.19
CA ASP A 655 -2.43 -16.75 53.19
C ASP A 655 -3.89 -16.42 52.83
N ALA A 656 -4.54 -15.72 53.76
CA ALA A 656 -5.94 -15.27 53.75
C ALA A 656 -6.36 -14.36 52.58
N ALA A 657 -5.62 -14.33 51.47
CA ALA A 657 -5.92 -13.58 50.25
C ALA A 657 -6.99 -14.26 49.37
N ASN A 658 -7.37 -15.51 49.64
CA ASN A 658 -8.27 -16.30 48.78
C ASN A 658 -9.78 -15.98 48.88
N LEU A 659 -10.20 -14.98 49.67
CA LEU A 659 -11.62 -14.60 49.75
C LEU A 659 -12.01 -13.36 48.92
N ALA A 660 -11.07 -12.68 48.25
CA ALA A 660 -11.34 -11.42 47.54
C ALA A 660 -11.36 -11.51 45.99
N ALA A 661 -11.14 -12.69 45.39
CA ALA A 661 -11.12 -12.83 43.93
C ALA A 661 -11.58 -14.23 43.46
N PRO A 662 -12.82 -14.41 42.96
CA PRO A 662 -13.32 -15.70 42.46
C PRO A 662 -12.66 -16.20 41.16
N ALA A 663 -11.66 -15.48 40.63
CA ALA A 663 -11.01 -15.80 39.36
C ALA A 663 -9.87 -16.83 39.48
N ARG A 664 -9.63 -17.40 40.68
CA ARG A 664 -8.55 -18.35 40.95
C ARG A 664 -8.97 -19.82 41.08
N ASP A 665 -10.22 -20.19 40.80
CA ASP A 665 -10.59 -21.61 40.60
C ASP A 665 -10.39 -22.02 39.14
N GLY A 666 -9.11 -22.16 38.77
CA GLY A 666 -8.66 -22.40 37.40
C GLY A 666 -8.88 -23.84 36.90
N ILE A 667 -8.94 -24.84 37.77
CA ILE A 667 -9.05 -26.25 37.33
C ILE A 667 -10.50 -26.71 37.19
N ALA A 668 -11.41 -26.26 38.07
CA ALA A 668 -12.81 -26.68 38.04
C ALA A 668 -13.57 -26.21 36.78
N ASN A 669 -13.20 -25.03 36.25
CA ASN A 669 -13.85 -24.46 35.07
C ASN A 669 -13.35 -25.08 33.75
N LEU A 670 -12.10 -25.56 33.71
CA LEU A 670 -11.54 -26.27 32.56
C LEU A 670 -12.07 -27.72 32.46
N LEU A 671 -12.27 -28.41 33.59
CA LEU A 671 -12.89 -29.74 33.59
C LEU A 671 -14.36 -29.68 33.16
N LYS A 672 -15.10 -28.62 33.55
CA LYS A 672 -16.51 -28.42 33.19
C LYS A 672 -16.76 -28.19 31.70
N LEU A 673 -15.80 -27.58 30.99
CA LEU A 673 -15.89 -27.37 29.55
C LEU A 673 -15.56 -28.65 28.77
N ALA A 674 -14.75 -29.55 29.33
CA ALA A 674 -14.27 -30.76 28.66
C ALA A 674 -15.19 -31.99 28.81
N THR A 675 -16.02 -32.08 29.86
CA THR A 675 -16.85 -33.28 30.13
C THR A 675 -18.32 -33.18 29.69
N GLY A 676 -18.87 -31.98 29.48
CA GLY A 676 -20.17 -31.78 28.84
C GLY A 676 -21.42 -32.32 29.57
N ASP A 677 -21.37 -32.68 30.86
CA ASP A 677 -22.52 -33.36 31.51
C ASP A 677 -23.54 -32.48 32.24
N GLY A 678 -23.25 -31.18 32.48
CA GLY A 678 -24.24 -30.22 32.98
C GLY A 678 -24.99 -30.53 34.29
N THR A 679 -24.57 -31.49 35.13
CA THR A 679 -25.41 -31.95 36.27
C THR A 679 -24.85 -31.80 37.70
N ALA A 680 -23.70 -31.16 37.92
CA ALA A 680 -23.22 -30.87 39.28
C ALA A 680 -23.19 -29.36 39.62
N ASP A 681 -24.11 -28.96 40.50
CA ASP A 681 -24.20 -27.62 41.11
C ASP A 681 -23.01 -27.40 42.09
N PRO A 682 -22.16 -26.38 41.88
CA PRO A 682 -20.94 -26.16 42.67
C PRO A 682 -21.19 -25.62 44.10
N ARG A 683 -22.43 -25.66 44.61
CA ARG A 683 -22.80 -25.18 45.94
C ARG A 683 -22.85 -26.27 47.02
N VAL A 684 -22.54 -27.52 46.70
CA VAL A 684 -22.57 -28.65 47.65
C VAL A 684 -21.15 -28.99 48.13
N PRO A 685 -20.80 -28.76 49.41
CA PRO A 685 -19.50 -29.17 49.96
C PRO A 685 -19.39 -30.69 50.04
N GLY A 686 -18.29 -31.27 49.57
CA GLY A 686 -17.97 -32.69 49.75
C GLY A 686 -17.85 -33.55 48.48
N THR A 687 -18.03 -32.99 47.29
CA THR A 687 -17.63 -33.63 46.02
C THR A 687 -16.43 -32.92 45.43
N GLU A 688 -15.30 -33.00 46.12
CA GLU A 688 -14.01 -32.56 45.59
C GLU A 688 -13.45 -33.62 44.63
N PRO A 689 -12.92 -33.26 43.45
CA PRO A 689 -12.01 -34.12 42.71
C PRO A 689 -10.77 -34.36 43.56
N GLY A 690 -10.45 -35.63 43.82
CA GLY A 690 -9.46 -36.07 44.81
C GLY A 690 -8.05 -35.50 44.65
N GLU A 691 -7.35 -35.47 45.79
CA GLU A 691 -5.95 -35.12 46.08
C GLU A 691 -4.97 -35.08 44.90
N ILE A 692 -4.22 -33.97 44.78
CA ILE A 692 -2.97 -33.88 44.03
C ILE A 692 -1.89 -34.63 44.85
N ALA A 693 -1.63 -35.88 44.50
CA ALA A 693 -0.47 -36.61 45.03
C ALA A 693 0.79 -36.22 44.26
N LEU A 694 1.80 -35.70 44.96
CA LEU A 694 3.17 -35.56 44.46
C LEU A 694 3.94 -36.80 44.90
N ASP A 695 4.08 -37.79 44.02
CA ASP A 695 5.02 -38.90 44.23
C ASP A 695 6.44 -38.43 43.84
N GLU A 696 7.44 -38.76 44.66
CA GLU A 696 8.87 -38.64 44.34
C GLU A 696 9.44 -40.05 44.18
N PRO A 697 10.29 -40.32 43.15
CA PRO A 697 11.49 -39.51 42.89
C PRO A 697 11.77 -39.16 41.42
N GLY A 698 12.28 -37.93 41.19
CA GLY A 698 13.17 -37.61 40.07
C GLY A 698 12.65 -36.61 39.03
N GLU A 699 13.26 -35.42 39.01
CA GLU A 699 13.36 -34.47 37.88
C GLU A 699 12.11 -33.72 37.37
N PHE A 700 10.88 -34.14 37.67
CA PHE A 700 9.67 -33.56 37.06
C PHE A 700 8.57 -33.10 38.05
N LEU A 701 7.67 -32.23 37.58
CA LEU A 701 6.39 -31.84 38.18
C LEU A 701 5.26 -32.45 37.34
N GLU A 702 4.37 -33.23 37.95
CA GLU A 702 3.27 -33.88 37.24
C GLU A 702 1.91 -33.21 37.53
N PHE A 703 1.07 -33.14 36.49
CA PHE A 703 -0.33 -32.73 36.63
C PHE A 703 -1.24 -33.57 35.74
N THR A 704 -2.46 -33.81 36.22
CA THR A 704 -3.43 -34.69 35.57
C THR A 704 -4.73 -33.96 35.27
N TRP A 705 -5.26 -34.11 34.05
CA TRP A 705 -6.58 -33.61 33.66
C TRP A 705 -7.38 -34.67 32.89
N SER A 706 -8.63 -34.39 32.52
CA SER A 706 -9.45 -35.27 31.67
C SER A 706 -9.84 -34.56 30.37
N ARG A 707 -9.84 -35.26 29.24
CA ARG A 707 -10.13 -34.73 27.90
C ARG A 707 -11.09 -35.63 27.12
N ASN A 708 -11.88 -35.08 26.20
CA ASN A 708 -12.83 -35.83 25.38
C ASN A 708 -12.12 -36.50 24.19
N LYS A 709 -12.42 -37.77 23.92
CA LYS A 709 -11.79 -38.53 22.84
C LYS A 709 -12.28 -38.14 21.44
N ALA A 710 -13.55 -37.78 21.30
CA ALA A 710 -14.12 -37.35 20.02
C ALA A 710 -13.49 -36.04 19.53
N ALA A 711 -13.10 -35.15 20.44
CA ALA A 711 -12.41 -33.90 20.09
C ALA A 711 -11.08 -34.13 19.36
N PHE A 712 -10.36 -35.22 19.65
CA PHE A 712 -9.13 -35.59 18.91
C PHE A 712 -9.44 -36.11 17.50
N ALA A 713 -10.59 -36.76 17.32
CA ALA A 713 -11.03 -37.21 15.99
C ALA A 713 -11.44 -36.03 15.09
N ASP A 714 -11.92 -34.94 15.69
CA ASP A 714 -12.18 -33.66 15.03
C ASP A 714 -10.93 -32.77 14.92
N GLY A 715 -9.76 -33.33 15.25
CA GLY A 715 -8.48 -32.66 15.06
C GLY A 715 -7.99 -31.81 16.23
N VAL A 716 -8.67 -31.74 17.36
CA VAL A 716 -8.22 -30.88 18.46
C VAL A 716 -6.89 -31.38 19.06
N VAL A 717 -5.84 -30.57 18.99
CA VAL A 717 -4.49 -30.82 19.55
C VAL A 717 -4.34 -30.08 20.88
N PHE A 718 -3.83 -30.80 21.88
CA PHE A 718 -3.57 -30.25 23.21
C PHE A 718 -2.05 -30.20 23.43
N THR A 719 -1.48 -29.01 23.57
CA THR A 719 -0.03 -28.78 23.74
C THR A 719 0.26 -28.29 25.14
N VAL A 720 1.24 -28.88 25.81
CA VAL A 720 1.68 -28.42 27.13
C VAL A 720 3.07 -27.79 27.00
N THR A 721 3.26 -26.63 27.62
CA THR A 721 4.54 -25.91 27.68
C THR A 721 4.82 -25.42 29.10
N TRP A 722 6.09 -25.18 29.44
CA TRP A 722 6.51 -24.61 30.72
C TRP A 722 7.45 -23.42 30.54
N SER A 723 7.60 -22.60 31.58
CA SER A 723 8.63 -21.56 31.64
C SER A 723 9.07 -21.28 33.09
N ASP A 724 10.32 -20.86 33.26
CA ASP A 724 10.83 -20.34 34.54
C ASP A 724 10.36 -18.89 34.81
N THR A 725 9.86 -18.19 33.78
CA THR A 725 9.36 -16.81 33.90
C THR A 725 8.02 -16.63 33.19
N LEU A 726 7.33 -15.50 33.44
CA LEU A 726 6.05 -15.18 32.83
C LEU A 726 6.17 -14.47 31.45
N ALA A 727 7.37 -14.43 30.84
CA ALA A 727 7.58 -13.69 29.59
C ALA A 727 6.95 -14.42 28.37
N PRO A 728 6.40 -13.70 27.37
CA PRO A 728 5.71 -14.32 26.22
C PRO A 728 6.59 -15.22 25.35
N GLU A 729 7.89 -14.89 25.25
CA GLU A 729 8.87 -15.61 24.43
C GLU A 729 9.51 -16.82 25.13
N SER A 730 9.31 -17.02 26.44
CA SER A 730 10.13 -17.94 27.25
C SER A 730 9.53 -19.33 27.46
N TRP A 731 8.48 -19.69 26.73
CA TRP A 731 7.74 -20.95 26.93
C TRP A 731 8.31 -22.08 26.08
N SER A 732 8.51 -23.24 26.70
CA SER A 732 9.11 -24.40 26.08
C SER A 732 8.25 -25.65 26.26
N ALA A 733 8.10 -26.44 25.21
CA ALA A 733 7.57 -27.81 25.31
C ALA A 733 8.68 -28.84 25.63
N ALA A 734 9.94 -28.40 25.71
CA ALA A 734 11.08 -29.31 25.85
C ALA A 734 11.03 -30.05 27.19
N GLY A 735 11.09 -31.38 27.15
CA GLY A 735 11.01 -32.21 28.36
C GLY A 735 9.61 -32.31 28.97
N VAL A 736 8.57 -31.84 28.28
CA VAL A 736 7.18 -32.16 28.61
C VAL A 736 6.89 -33.59 28.16
N VAL A 737 6.42 -34.43 29.08
CA VAL A 737 6.17 -35.85 28.80
C VAL A 737 4.76 -36.20 29.22
N VAL A 738 3.96 -36.76 28.32
CA VAL A 738 2.69 -37.39 28.72
C VAL A 738 3.03 -38.70 29.41
N THR A 739 2.84 -38.76 30.74
CA THR A 739 3.25 -39.92 31.54
C THR A 739 2.15 -40.96 31.67
N ARG A 740 0.87 -40.56 31.52
CA ARG A 740 -0.24 -41.51 31.55
C ARG A 740 -1.44 -41.03 30.74
N VAL A 741 -2.07 -41.94 30.01
CA VAL A 741 -3.40 -41.73 29.39
C VAL A 741 -4.28 -42.91 29.78
N GLU A 742 -5.34 -42.67 30.53
CA GLU A 742 -6.30 -43.69 30.94
C GLU A 742 -7.62 -43.53 30.20
N ASP A 743 -8.05 -44.59 29.53
CA ASP A 743 -9.36 -44.64 28.91
C ASP A 743 -10.48 -44.63 29.95
N GLN A 744 -11.41 -43.69 29.83
CA GLN A 744 -12.63 -43.61 30.65
C GLN A 744 -13.91 -43.62 29.80
N GLY A 745 -13.86 -44.26 28.63
CA GLY A 745 -14.98 -44.34 27.69
C GLY A 745 -15.01 -43.14 26.75
N ALA A 746 -15.97 -42.23 26.93
CA ALA A 746 -16.12 -41.04 26.07
C ALA A 746 -15.01 -39.98 26.30
N THR A 747 -14.33 -40.07 27.45
CA THR A 747 -13.21 -39.23 27.83
C THR A 747 -11.99 -40.10 28.15
N GLU A 748 -10.82 -39.48 28.22
CA GLU A 748 -9.60 -40.07 28.74
C GLU A 748 -8.93 -39.14 29.76
N ARG A 749 -8.31 -39.72 30.78
CA ARG A 749 -7.56 -38.99 31.81
C ARG A 749 -6.09 -38.94 31.42
N VAL A 750 -5.51 -37.75 31.37
CA VAL A 750 -4.14 -37.52 30.90
C VAL A 750 -3.29 -36.89 31.99
N THR A 751 -2.17 -37.54 32.31
CA THR A 751 -1.12 -37.04 33.19
C THR A 751 0.07 -36.61 32.37
N VAL A 752 0.59 -35.42 32.65
CA VAL A 752 1.78 -34.86 32.01
C VAL A 752 2.77 -34.40 33.06
N ALA A 753 4.03 -34.74 32.82
CA ALA A 753 5.20 -34.32 33.57
C ALA A 753 5.92 -33.19 32.85
N ILE A 754 6.37 -32.17 33.58
CA ILE A 754 7.25 -31.10 33.08
C ILE A 754 8.52 -31.02 33.92
N PRO A 755 9.68 -30.61 33.36
CA PRO A 755 10.93 -30.60 34.13
C PRO A 755 10.86 -29.57 35.25
N ARG A 756 11.49 -29.84 36.41
CA ARG A 756 11.53 -28.91 37.54
C ARG A 756 12.34 -27.65 37.22
N GLY A 757 11.88 -26.51 37.75
CA GLY A 757 12.58 -25.22 37.70
C GLY A 757 13.41 -24.96 38.96
N GLU A 758 14.15 -23.86 38.96
CA GLU A 758 15.00 -23.46 40.08
C GLU A 758 14.18 -23.29 41.38
N GLY A 759 14.55 -23.99 42.45
CA GLY A 759 13.82 -23.97 43.73
C GLY A 759 12.50 -24.74 43.75
N ASP A 760 12.34 -25.75 42.89
CA ASP A 760 11.12 -26.58 42.74
C ASP A 760 9.87 -25.79 42.29
N ARG A 761 10.05 -24.64 41.63
CA ARG A 761 8.95 -23.79 41.14
C ARG A 761 9.06 -23.54 39.65
N ARG A 762 7.93 -23.64 38.93
CA ARG A 762 7.85 -23.39 37.48
C ARG A 762 6.41 -23.11 37.04
N PHE A 763 6.25 -22.36 35.94
CA PHE A 763 4.94 -22.10 35.34
C PHE A 763 4.65 -23.12 34.23
N ALA A 764 3.43 -23.67 34.21
CA ALA A 764 2.94 -24.58 33.17
C ALA A 764 1.77 -23.94 32.40
N ARG A 765 1.59 -24.30 31.13
CA ARG A 765 0.51 -23.83 30.26
C ARG A 765 -0.01 -24.99 29.41
N LEU A 766 -1.33 -25.16 29.34
CA LEU A 766 -2.02 -26.08 28.44
C LEU A 766 -2.72 -25.28 27.33
N GLU A 767 -2.29 -25.49 26.10
CA GLU A 767 -2.85 -24.97 24.85
C GLU A 767 -3.77 -26.00 24.20
N VAL A 768 -4.87 -25.57 23.57
CA VAL A 768 -5.82 -26.45 22.86
C VAL A 768 -6.16 -25.84 21.48
N THR A 769 -5.57 -26.36 20.38
CA THR A 769 -5.84 -25.95 18.98
C THR A 769 -6.82 -26.92 18.33
N ALA A 770 -7.62 -26.52 17.34
CA ALA A 770 -8.33 -27.45 16.45
C ALA A 770 -7.49 -27.74 15.20
N ASP A 771 -7.44 -28.98 14.70
CA ASP A 771 -6.73 -29.32 13.45
C ASP A 771 -7.39 -28.56 12.32
N GLY A 772 -6.58 -27.93 11.49
CA GLY A 772 -7.04 -26.95 10.50
C GLY A 772 -7.10 -25.49 10.99
N GLN A 773 -6.78 -25.20 12.26
CA GLN A 773 -6.33 -23.88 12.72
C GLN A 773 -4.91 -23.94 13.29
N THR A 774 -3.96 -24.43 12.50
CA THR A 774 -2.74 -23.62 12.35
C THR A 774 -3.18 -22.30 11.72
N ALA A 775 -2.62 -21.18 12.17
CA ALA A 775 -2.70 -19.96 11.41
C ALA A 775 -2.24 -20.28 9.98
N VAL A 776 -3.20 -20.46 9.07
CA VAL A 776 -2.98 -20.28 7.66
C VAL A 776 -2.71 -18.79 7.55
N THR A 777 -1.46 -18.43 7.78
CA THR A 777 -0.86 -17.36 7.01
C THR A 777 -1.16 -17.73 5.57
N THR A 778 -2.11 -17.06 4.94
CA THR A 778 -1.99 -16.81 3.50
C THR A 778 -0.56 -16.29 3.30
N PRO A 779 0.32 -16.99 2.58
CA PRO A 779 1.60 -16.40 2.25
C PRO A 779 1.35 -15.26 1.27
N GLN A 780 1.91 -14.09 1.58
CA GLN A 780 2.21 -13.06 0.58
C GLN A 780 3.02 -13.68 -0.57
N GLY A 781 2.82 -13.18 -1.80
CA GLY A 781 3.77 -13.35 -2.89
C GLY A 781 3.64 -14.60 -3.77
N VAL A 782 2.41 -15.02 -4.12
CA VAL A 782 2.22 -15.97 -5.23
C VAL A 782 2.40 -15.22 -6.56
N THR A 783 3.55 -15.41 -7.21
CA THR A 783 3.74 -15.02 -8.61
C THR A 783 3.37 -16.20 -9.51
N THR A 784 2.44 -16.00 -10.43
CA THR A 784 2.28 -16.86 -11.60
C THR A 784 3.33 -16.46 -12.63
N LEU A 785 4.40 -17.24 -12.79
CA LEU A 785 5.34 -17.02 -13.90
C LEU A 785 4.66 -17.49 -15.20
N ARG A 786 4.31 -16.58 -16.11
CA ARG A 786 3.82 -16.95 -17.46
C ARG A 786 4.92 -16.77 -18.47
N LEU A 787 5.23 -17.82 -19.22
CA LEU A 787 6.21 -17.74 -20.31
C LEU A 787 5.60 -17.07 -21.54
N PRO A 788 6.31 -16.13 -22.18
CA PRO A 788 5.91 -15.60 -23.48
C PRO A 788 5.92 -16.72 -24.53
N GLY A 789 4.95 -16.71 -25.46
CA GLY A 789 4.75 -17.73 -26.48
C GLY A 789 5.54 -17.46 -27.77
N ASP A 790 6.54 -16.59 -27.71
CA ASP A 790 6.96 -15.77 -28.86
C ASP A 790 8.36 -16.20 -29.33
N GLY A 791 8.51 -17.41 -29.88
CA GLY A 791 9.62 -17.79 -30.77
C GLY A 791 11.08 -17.66 -30.28
N ALA A 792 11.33 -17.22 -29.05
CA ALA A 792 12.64 -17.15 -28.44
C ALA A 792 12.87 -18.39 -27.57
N THR A 793 13.99 -19.07 -27.80
CA THR A 793 14.54 -20.07 -26.90
C THR A 793 14.79 -19.44 -25.53
N GLY A 794 13.87 -19.66 -24.59
CA GLY A 794 14.02 -19.21 -23.20
C GLY A 794 14.41 -20.38 -22.30
N VAL A 795 15.38 -20.18 -21.41
CA VAL A 795 15.79 -21.13 -20.37
C VAL A 795 15.32 -20.63 -19.00
N ILE A 796 14.53 -21.43 -18.29
CA ILE A 796 13.99 -21.09 -16.95
C ILE A 796 14.65 -21.96 -15.90
N GLY A 797 15.40 -21.39 -14.95
CA GLY A 797 15.89 -22.10 -13.76
C GLY A 797 14.82 -22.14 -12.64
N ILE A 798 14.44 -23.34 -12.19
CA ILE A 798 13.47 -23.55 -11.10
C ILE A 798 14.20 -24.09 -9.86
N ASN A 799 14.11 -23.38 -8.72
CA ASN A 799 14.52 -23.87 -7.40
C ASN A 799 13.30 -24.40 -6.63
N LEU A 800 13.41 -25.59 -6.05
CA LEU A 800 12.28 -26.32 -5.48
C LEU A 800 12.41 -26.39 -3.94
N ILE A 801 11.45 -25.81 -3.21
CA ILE A 801 11.32 -25.98 -1.75
C ILE A 801 10.06 -26.78 -1.46
N ALA A 802 10.20 -28.09 -1.22
CA ALA A 802 9.07 -28.96 -0.88
C ALA A 802 8.81 -29.03 0.64
N LYS A 803 7.57 -29.30 1.05
CA LYS A 803 7.14 -29.40 2.45
C LYS A 803 7.94 -30.50 3.18
N PRO A 804 8.42 -30.27 4.43
CA PRO A 804 9.22 -31.27 5.12
C PRO A 804 8.39 -32.45 5.61
N ALA A 805 8.89 -33.67 5.39
CA ALA A 805 8.39 -34.89 6.02
C ALA A 805 8.79 -34.96 7.51
N TYR A 806 9.96 -34.39 7.84
CA TYR A 806 10.49 -34.30 9.20
C TYR A 806 11.30 -33.00 9.38
N THR A 807 11.26 -32.44 10.59
CA THR A 807 12.17 -31.38 11.03
C THR A 807 12.47 -31.59 12.50
N GLY A 808 13.73 -31.67 12.87
CA GLY A 808 14.12 -31.93 14.26
C GLY A 808 15.62 -32.18 14.41
N PRO A 809 16.11 -32.37 15.65
CA PRO A 809 17.52 -32.61 15.92
C PRO A 809 17.97 -33.98 15.39
N VAL A 810 19.28 -34.10 15.18
CA VAL A 810 19.95 -35.38 14.94
C VAL A 810 20.24 -36.06 16.28
N SER A 811 19.77 -37.28 16.48
CA SER A 811 19.98 -38.04 17.72
C SER A 811 21.30 -38.81 17.74
N ALA A 812 21.75 -39.30 16.58
CA ALA A 812 23.07 -39.91 16.41
C ALA A 812 23.54 -39.82 14.95
N VAL A 813 24.86 -39.86 14.73
CA VAL A 813 25.49 -39.88 13.41
C VAL A 813 26.48 -41.05 13.37
N GLY A 814 26.36 -41.91 12.35
CA GLY A 814 27.31 -42.96 12.03
C GLY A 814 27.87 -42.79 10.62
N ALA A 815 28.78 -43.67 10.20
CA ALA A 815 29.28 -43.66 8.82
C ALA A 815 28.10 -43.83 7.85
N ASN A 816 27.88 -42.84 6.98
CA ASN A 816 26.77 -42.76 6.02
C ASN A 816 25.38 -42.94 6.64
N THR A 817 25.21 -42.67 7.95
CA THR A 817 23.94 -42.91 8.64
C THR A 817 23.61 -41.79 9.61
N VAL A 818 22.32 -41.44 9.71
CA VAL A 818 21.79 -40.49 10.69
C VAL A 818 20.57 -41.09 11.37
N THR A 819 20.53 -40.98 12.69
CA THR A 819 19.39 -41.39 13.53
C THR A 819 18.65 -40.15 14.01
N VAL A 820 17.31 -40.19 13.96
CA VAL A 820 16.44 -39.09 14.41
C VAL A 820 15.46 -39.53 15.50
N ASP A 821 15.18 -38.66 16.47
CA ASP A 821 14.20 -38.92 17.53
C ASP A 821 12.81 -38.50 17.10
N THR A 822 12.06 -39.42 16.49
CA THR A 822 10.59 -39.48 16.61
C THR A 822 10.07 -40.81 16.09
N VAL A 823 9.06 -41.34 16.78
CA VAL A 823 8.16 -42.35 16.24
C VAL A 823 7.32 -41.69 15.13
N ASP A 824 7.28 -42.37 13.98
CA ASP A 824 6.38 -42.19 12.84
C ASP A 824 6.89 -41.45 11.58
N LEU A 825 8.18 -41.66 11.24
CA LEU A 825 8.65 -41.47 9.86
C LEU A 825 7.94 -42.41 8.86
N ASP A 826 7.41 -43.58 9.30
CA ASP A 826 6.71 -44.57 8.46
C ASP A 826 5.38 -44.08 7.89
N ARG A 827 4.68 -43.15 8.57
CA ARG A 827 3.47 -42.51 8.02
C ARG A 827 3.76 -41.34 7.08
N ARG A 828 5.01 -40.86 7.01
CA ARG A 828 5.35 -39.59 6.35
C ARG A 828 6.34 -39.71 5.19
N MET A 829 7.06 -40.84 5.08
CA MET A 829 7.93 -41.14 3.96
C MET A 829 7.40 -42.34 3.17
N ASP A 830 6.93 -42.12 1.95
CA ASP A 830 6.41 -43.16 1.08
C ASP A 830 7.55 -43.99 0.47
N ALA A 831 7.46 -45.31 0.59
CA ALA A 831 8.51 -46.24 0.13
C ALA A 831 8.83 -46.19 -1.38
N GLY A 832 7.97 -45.56 -2.19
CA GLY A 832 8.16 -45.36 -3.63
C GLY A 832 8.70 -43.99 -4.03
N ARG A 833 9.00 -43.11 -3.07
CA ARG A 833 9.44 -41.73 -3.31
C ARG A 833 10.86 -41.50 -2.83
N ALA A 834 11.55 -40.56 -3.47
CA ALA A 834 12.92 -40.19 -3.12
C ALA A 834 12.91 -39.02 -2.12
N TYR A 835 13.87 -39.01 -1.20
CA TYR A 835 13.96 -37.99 -0.16
C TYR A 835 15.40 -37.48 -0.02
N ALA A 836 15.55 -36.27 0.49
CA ALA A 836 16.84 -35.77 0.96
C ALA A 836 16.77 -35.11 2.32
N LEU A 837 17.95 -35.07 2.93
CA LEU A 837 18.23 -34.45 4.20
C LEU A 837 18.94 -33.11 3.94
N LEU A 838 18.49 -32.07 4.63
CA LEU A 838 19.10 -30.74 4.69
C LEU A 838 19.38 -30.39 6.14
N VAL A 839 20.58 -29.90 6.45
CA VAL A 839 20.93 -29.38 7.77
C VAL A 839 20.46 -27.93 7.85
N THR A 840 19.51 -27.66 8.75
CA THR A 840 18.81 -26.36 8.85
C THR A 840 19.28 -25.47 9.99
N GLY A 841 20.08 -25.98 10.91
CA GLY A 841 20.60 -25.21 12.04
C GLY A 841 21.77 -25.89 12.71
N GLY A 842 22.56 -25.11 13.45
CA GLY A 842 23.85 -25.49 14.01
C GLY A 842 25.03 -25.07 13.13
N SER A 843 26.25 -25.48 13.48
CA SER A 843 27.50 -25.00 12.84
C SER A 843 27.68 -25.50 11.39
N HIS A 844 26.84 -26.45 10.97
CA HIS A 844 26.90 -27.07 9.64
C HIS A 844 25.62 -26.84 8.81
N ALA A 845 24.83 -25.81 9.16
CA ALA A 845 23.67 -25.41 8.39
C ALA A 845 24.02 -25.16 6.91
N GLY A 846 23.20 -25.69 6.00
CA GLY A 846 23.40 -25.65 4.54
C GLY A 846 23.94 -26.95 3.93
N ALA A 847 24.48 -27.88 4.73
CA ALA A 847 24.86 -29.20 4.22
C ALA A 847 23.63 -30.03 3.83
N HIS A 848 23.73 -30.85 2.78
CA HIS A 848 22.63 -31.70 2.33
C HIS A 848 23.11 -33.03 1.73
N THR A 849 22.28 -34.07 1.77
CA THR A 849 22.56 -35.34 1.09
C THR A 849 21.30 -36.15 0.77
N ARG A 850 21.37 -37.03 -0.24
CA ARG A 850 20.29 -37.95 -0.62
C ARG A 850 20.13 -39.04 0.44
N ILE A 851 18.88 -39.40 0.73
CA ILE A 851 18.56 -40.57 1.54
C ILE A 851 18.45 -41.77 0.59
N THR A 852 19.32 -42.76 0.77
CA THR A 852 19.42 -43.96 -0.08
C THR A 852 18.73 -45.18 0.52
N GLY A 853 18.42 -45.13 1.81
CA GLY A 853 17.76 -46.21 2.53
C GLY A 853 17.25 -45.76 3.89
N ARG A 854 16.39 -46.57 4.49
CA ARG A 854 15.82 -46.31 5.81
C ARG A 854 15.52 -47.62 6.53
N ASP A 855 15.84 -47.68 7.81
CA ASP A 855 15.47 -48.73 8.74
C ASP A 855 15.03 -48.09 10.07
N GLY A 856 13.71 -48.03 10.30
CA GLY A 856 13.14 -47.35 11.45
C GLY A 856 13.48 -45.85 11.51
N SER A 857 14.20 -45.45 12.56
CA SER A 857 14.69 -44.07 12.78
C SER A 857 16.07 -43.81 12.17
N VAL A 858 16.69 -44.82 11.54
CA VAL A 858 18.01 -44.72 10.92
C VAL A 858 17.85 -44.51 9.42
N LEU A 859 18.47 -43.45 8.92
CA LEU A 859 18.51 -43.10 7.50
C LEU A 859 19.90 -43.42 6.97
N THR A 860 19.97 -44.13 5.84
CA THR A 860 21.19 -44.31 5.07
C THR A 860 21.35 -43.15 4.10
N LEU A 861 22.52 -42.54 4.08
CA LEU A 861 22.84 -41.34 3.33
C LEU A 861 23.79 -41.67 2.17
N ALA A 862 23.65 -40.95 1.06
CA ALA A 862 24.55 -41.09 -0.08
C ALA A 862 25.98 -40.63 0.27
N ASP A 863 26.10 -39.55 1.05
CA ASP A 863 27.36 -39.00 1.50
C ASP A 863 27.61 -39.33 2.98
N ASP A 864 28.88 -39.52 3.34
CA ASP A 864 29.25 -39.69 4.74
C ASP A 864 29.31 -38.32 5.44
N LEU A 865 28.35 -38.09 6.33
CA LEU A 865 28.30 -36.88 7.15
C LEU A 865 28.95 -37.09 8.53
N ALA A 866 29.59 -38.24 8.78
CA ALA A 866 30.34 -38.48 10.01
C ALA A 866 31.46 -37.44 10.17
N GLY A 867 31.45 -36.71 11.29
CA GLY A 867 32.37 -35.61 11.56
C GLY A 867 31.96 -34.24 11.00
N ARG A 868 30.84 -34.16 10.26
CA ARG A 868 30.21 -32.91 9.78
C ARG A 868 28.87 -32.59 10.45
N LEU A 869 28.41 -33.44 11.35
CA LEU A 869 27.16 -33.28 12.08
C LEU A 869 27.39 -33.54 13.57
N ALA A 870 26.85 -32.67 14.41
CA ALA A 870 26.90 -32.76 15.87
C ALA A 870 25.53 -33.20 16.42
N PRO A 871 25.40 -34.42 16.98
CA PRO A 871 24.16 -34.89 17.60
C PRO A 871 23.67 -33.93 18.70
N GLY A 872 22.39 -33.59 18.69
CA GLY A 872 21.75 -32.69 19.66
C GLY A 872 21.98 -31.19 19.45
N GLU A 873 22.92 -30.79 18.58
CA GLU A 873 23.20 -29.38 18.26
C GLU A 873 22.70 -29.02 16.84
N ASP A 874 22.99 -29.87 15.86
CA ASP A 874 22.53 -29.64 14.49
C ASP A 874 21.06 -30.09 14.32
N THR A 875 20.26 -29.25 13.66
CA THR A 875 18.87 -29.57 13.27
C THR A 875 18.81 -29.91 11.79
N ILE A 876 17.99 -30.88 11.44
CA ILE A 876 17.81 -31.32 10.06
C ILE A 876 16.36 -31.26 9.62
N ARG A 877 16.19 -31.16 8.30
CA ARG A 877 14.93 -31.20 7.58
C ARG A 877 15.00 -32.31 6.53
N ILE A 878 14.00 -33.18 6.52
CA ILE A 878 13.86 -34.23 5.49
C ILE A 878 12.74 -33.82 4.55
N THR A 879 13.00 -33.85 3.24
CA THR A 879 12.10 -33.34 2.22
C THR A 879 11.96 -34.35 1.08
N GLU A 880 10.73 -34.56 0.61
CA GLU A 880 10.44 -35.38 -0.58
C GLU A 880 10.95 -34.66 -1.84
N LEU A 881 11.60 -35.42 -2.73
CA LEU A 881 12.09 -34.91 -4.01
C LEU A 881 11.00 -35.06 -5.08
N PRO A 882 10.58 -33.97 -5.73
CA PRO A 882 9.61 -34.05 -6.82
C PRO A 882 10.21 -34.78 -8.03
N THR A 883 9.36 -35.44 -8.81
CA THR A 883 9.74 -36.08 -10.08
C THR A 883 9.37 -35.21 -11.28
N LEU A 884 9.86 -35.55 -12.47
CA LEU A 884 9.42 -34.89 -13.72
C LEU A 884 7.90 -34.97 -13.92
N LEU A 885 7.28 -36.10 -13.54
CA LEU A 885 5.83 -36.24 -13.56
C LEU A 885 5.12 -35.28 -12.59
N ASP A 886 5.69 -35.06 -11.40
CA ASP A 886 5.12 -34.13 -10.43
C ASP A 886 5.20 -32.68 -10.90
N LEU A 887 6.25 -32.32 -11.65
CA LEU A 887 6.46 -30.95 -12.13
C LEU A 887 5.77 -30.64 -13.47
N PHE A 888 5.72 -31.59 -14.39
CA PHE A 888 5.35 -31.35 -15.79
C PHE A 888 4.26 -32.30 -16.33
N GLY A 889 3.79 -33.25 -15.51
CA GLY A 889 2.68 -34.13 -15.84
C GLY A 889 3.00 -35.25 -16.84
N VAL A 890 1.94 -36.00 -17.20
CA VAL A 890 2.01 -37.24 -18.00
C VAL A 890 1.78 -37.05 -19.50
N GLY A 891 1.51 -35.84 -20.01
CA GLY A 891 0.87 -35.66 -21.33
C GLY A 891 1.28 -34.49 -22.22
N GLY A 892 2.36 -33.76 -21.94
CA GLY A 892 2.69 -32.55 -22.71
C GLY A 892 1.67 -31.41 -22.52
N GLU A 893 0.98 -31.41 -21.38
CA GLU A 893 -0.01 -30.40 -21.00
C GLU A 893 0.64 -29.03 -20.75
N VAL A 894 1.92 -29.06 -20.38
CA VAL A 894 2.72 -27.91 -19.95
C VAL A 894 3.90 -27.64 -20.92
N LEU A 895 4.35 -28.67 -21.65
CA LEU A 895 5.47 -28.64 -22.60
C LEU A 895 5.08 -29.31 -23.92
N THR A 896 5.56 -28.78 -25.02
CA THR A 896 5.31 -29.32 -26.36
C THR A 896 6.05 -30.66 -26.53
N GLY A 897 5.31 -31.76 -26.55
CA GLY A 897 5.86 -33.09 -26.79
C GLY A 897 6.08 -33.40 -28.28
N GLY A 898 7.02 -34.28 -28.59
CA GLY A 898 7.37 -34.64 -29.97
C GLY A 898 8.70 -35.40 -30.08
N PRO A 899 9.26 -35.53 -31.30
CA PRO A 899 10.64 -35.98 -31.51
C PRO A 899 11.64 -35.08 -30.77
N ALA A 900 12.77 -35.63 -30.30
CA ALA A 900 13.80 -34.89 -29.55
C ALA A 900 14.29 -33.58 -30.22
N ALA A 901 14.28 -33.53 -31.55
CA ALA A 901 14.69 -32.36 -32.32
C ALA A 901 13.70 -31.19 -32.23
N THR A 902 12.42 -31.46 -31.94
CA THR A 902 11.33 -30.47 -32.02
C THR A 902 10.56 -30.31 -30.71
N ALA A 903 10.68 -31.27 -29.79
CA ALA A 903 10.06 -31.20 -28.47
C ALA A 903 10.75 -30.16 -27.58
N ASP A 904 10.00 -29.58 -26.65
CA ASP A 904 10.57 -28.76 -25.58
C ASP A 904 11.48 -29.64 -24.70
N LEU A 905 12.62 -29.09 -24.27
CA LEU A 905 13.59 -29.82 -23.46
C LEU A 905 13.54 -29.38 -22.01
N VAL A 906 13.70 -30.33 -21.10
CA VAL A 906 13.92 -30.14 -19.68
C VAL A 906 15.33 -30.62 -19.36
N MET A 907 16.19 -29.70 -18.96
CA MET A 907 17.58 -29.94 -18.61
C MET A 907 17.71 -30.04 -17.09
N VAL A 908 18.25 -31.15 -16.61
CA VAL A 908 18.50 -31.41 -15.18
C VAL A 908 19.89 -31.98 -14.99
N ARG A 909 20.44 -31.87 -13.79
CA ARG A 909 21.74 -32.50 -13.46
C ARG A 909 21.66 -34.02 -13.58
N ASP A 910 22.68 -34.65 -14.17
CA ASP A 910 22.80 -36.10 -14.15
C ASP A 910 23.26 -36.61 -12.78
N SER A 911 22.31 -37.16 -12.02
CA SER A 911 22.59 -37.73 -10.70
C SER A 911 23.43 -39.02 -10.72
N THR A 912 23.85 -39.52 -11.89
CA THR A 912 24.70 -40.72 -12.01
C THR A 912 26.20 -40.40 -11.96
N GLY A 913 26.58 -39.14 -11.75
CA GLY A 913 27.97 -38.71 -11.51
C GLY A 913 28.75 -38.33 -12.76
N SER A 914 28.07 -38.03 -13.87
CA SER A 914 28.69 -37.35 -15.01
C SER A 914 28.67 -35.83 -14.79
N ASP A 915 29.72 -35.12 -15.21
CA ASP A 915 29.77 -33.64 -15.18
C ASP A 915 28.87 -33.00 -16.27
N GLU A 916 28.06 -33.81 -16.97
CA GLU A 916 27.24 -33.43 -18.12
C GLU A 916 25.74 -33.52 -17.77
N PRO A 917 24.93 -32.49 -18.10
CA PRO A 917 23.49 -32.45 -17.80
C PRO A 917 22.65 -33.38 -18.69
N LEU A 918 21.53 -33.88 -18.14
CA LEU A 918 20.52 -34.67 -18.87
C LEU A 918 19.54 -33.76 -19.61
N SER A 919 19.41 -33.95 -20.92
CA SER A 919 18.38 -33.31 -21.74
C SER A 919 17.17 -34.24 -21.93
N LEU A 920 16.06 -33.89 -21.29
CA LEU A 920 14.84 -34.70 -21.22
C LEU A 920 13.72 -34.08 -22.06
N TYR A 921 12.86 -34.89 -22.67
CA TYR A 921 11.73 -34.43 -23.47
C TYR A 921 10.55 -35.39 -23.39
N TYR A 922 9.34 -34.89 -23.61
CA TYR A 922 8.15 -35.74 -23.67
C TYR A 922 7.94 -36.27 -25.10
N ALA A 923 8.13 -37.58 -25.30
CA ALA A 923 7.89 -38.24 -26.58
C ALA A 923 6.40 -38.59 -26.73
N THR A 924 5.77 -38.13 -27.82
CA THR A 924 4.35 -38.41 -28.11
C THR A 924 4.14 -39.71 -28.94
N GLY A 925 5.22 -40.36 -29.40
CA GLY A 925 5.17 -41.62 -30.15
C GLY A 925 6.51 -41.95 -30.84
N GLY A 926 6.51 -42.90 -31.79
CA GLY A 926 7.69 -43.31 -32.56
C GLY A 926 8.45 -44.50 -31.97
N ILE A 927 9.70 -44.74 -32.42
CA ILE A 927 10.51 -45.93 -32.09
C ILE A 927 10.77 -46.07 -30.57
N ASN A 928 10.74 -44.96 -29.82
CA ASN A 928 11.00 -44.93 -28.38
C ASN A 928 9.71 -44.98 -27.51
N GLY A 929 8.53 -45.10 -28.12
CA GLY A 929 7.23 -45.10 -27.43
C GLY A 929 6.85 -43.76 -26.80
N THR A 930 5.70 -43.70 -26.13
CA THR A 930 5.17 -42.49 -25.47
C THR A 930 5.71 -42.37 -24.04
N GLY A 931 6.09 -41.16 -23.61
CA GLY A 931 6.53 -40.85 -22.24
C GLY A 931 7.79 -39.97 -22.18
N TRP A 932 8.32 -39.75 -20.97
CA TRP A 932 9.52 -38.92 -20.77
C TRP A 932 10.78 -39.67 -21.22
N ARG A 933 11.60 -39.06 -22.08
CA ARG A 933 12.81 -39.68 -22.66
C ARG A 933 14.00 -38.75 -22.49
N ALA A 934 15.19 -39.33 -22.37
CA ALA A 934 16.44 -38.59 -22.46
C ALA A 934 17.01 -38.68 -23.88
N ALA A 935 17.48 -37.54 -24.41
CA ALA A 935 18.16 -37.52 -25.70
C ALA A 935 19.38 -38.47 -25.69
N GLY A 936 19.47 -39.37 -26.67
CA GLY A 936 20.57 -40.33 -26.79
C GLY A 936 20.52 -41.56 -25.85
N LYS A 937 19.46 -41.76 -25.04
CA LYS A 937 19.36 -42.89 -24.08
C LYS A 937 18.28 -43.95 -24.41
N GLY A 938 17.77 -43.98 -25.64
CA GLY A 938 16.83 -45.03 -26.10
C GLY A 938 15.40 -44.90 -25.57
N SER A 939 14.72 -46.03 -25.32
CA SER A 939 13.30 -46.11 -24.95
C SER A 939 13.03 -46.09 -23.43
N GLN A 940 14.02 -45.79 -22.61
CA GLN A 940 13.87 -45.71 -21.15
C GLN A 940 12.97 -44.53 -20.76
N ASP A 941 12.01 -44.78 -19.86
CA ASP A 941 11.15 -43.72 -19.31
C ASP A 941 11.81 -43.02 -18.11
N PHE A 942 11.83 -41.69 -18.15
CA PHE A 942 12.40 -40.83 -17.10
C PHE A 942 11.32 -40.13 -16.26
N GLY A 943 10.03 -40.47 -16.40
CA GLY A 943 8.96 -39.77 -15.69
C GLY A 943 9.12 -39.76 -14.17
N SER A 944 9.58 -40.87 -13.59
CA SER A 944 9.85 -40.99 -12.15
C SER A 944 11.23 -40.46 -11.73
N TYR A 945 11.96 -39.77 -12.60
CA TYR A 945 13.29 -39.25 -12.29
C TYR A 945 13.19 -38.16 -11.21
N PRO A 946 13.82 -38.34 -10.04
CA PRO A 946 13.73 -37.39 -8.94
C PRO A 946 14.64 -36.19 -9.19
N ILE A 947 14.13 -34.99 -8.91
CA ILE A 947 14.82 -33.72 -9.09
C ILE A 947 15.27 -33.23 -7.71
N TYR A 948 16.58 -33.08 -7.55
CA TYR A 948 17.14 -32.61 -6.29
C TYR A 948 16.98 -31.09 -6.17
N PHE A 949 16.77 -30.57 -4.96
CA PHE A 949 16.50 -29.15 -4.75
C PHE A 949 17.67 -28.23 -5.10
N THR A 950 18.91 -28.73 -5.13
CA THR A 950 20.07 -27.99 -5.66
C THR A 950 20.37 -28.27 -7.13
N ASP A 951 19.75 -29.29 -7.75
CA ASP A 951 20.06 -29.64 -9.15
C ASP A 951 19.59 -28.54 -10.12
N GLY A 952 18.56 -27.77 -9.73
CA GLY A 952 17.87 -26.84 -10.59
C GLY A 952 17.21 -27.53 -11.79
N VAL A 953 16.23 -26.87 -12.40
CA VAL A 953 15.61 -27.35 -13.64
C VAL A 953 15.64 -26.24 -14.66
N SER A 954 16.17 -26.50 -15.85
CA SER A 954 16.22 -25.56 -16.97
C SER A 954 15.34 -26.02 -18.12
N VAL A 955 14.28 -25.28 -18.44
CA VAL A 955 13.38 -25.65 -19.55
C VAL A 955 13.72 -24.84 -20.79
N LEU A 956 14.03 -25.49 -21.92
CA LEU A 956 14.19 -24.88 -23.24
C LEU A 956 12.91 -25.07 -24.06
N LYS A 957 12.19 -23.98 -24.31
CA LYS A 957 10.98 -23.98 -25.16
C LYS A 957 11.35 -23.81 -26.63
N ARG A 958 10.97 -24.78 -27.47
CA ARG A 958 11.30 -24.84 -28.91
C ARG A 958 10.09 -24.65 -29.83
N SER A 959 8.86 -24.74 -29.32
CA SER A 959 7.63 -24.56 -30.11
C SER A 959 6.60 -23.64 -29.46
N PRO A 960 5.79 -22.89 -30.25
CA PRO A 960 4.60 -22.21 -29.77
C PRO A 960 3.49 -23.25 -29.51
N GLY A 961 3.58 -23.92 -28.37
CA GLY A 961 2.59 -24.84 -27.80
C GLY A 961 1.96 -24.27 -26.51
N PRO A 962 1.05 -25.02 -25.87
CA PRO A 962 -0.02 -24.50 -25.00
C PRO A 962 0.47 -23.61 -23.84
N ALA A 963 -0.50 -22.84 -23.33
CA ALA A 963 -0.37 -21.79 -22.32
C ALA A 963 0.66 -22.10 -21.23
N GLY A 964 1.42 -21.06 -20.84
CA GLY A 964 2.65 -21.15 -20.05
C GLY A 964 2.62 -22.07 -18.84
N ILE A 965 3.83 -22.51 -18.45
CA ILE A 965 4.08 -23.31 -17.24
C ILE A 965 3.66 -22.49 -16.02
N GLU A 966 2.60 -22.93 -15.33
CA GLU A 966 2.15 -22.30 -14.09
C GLU A 966 2.83 -22.98 -12.89
N LEU A 967 3.90 -22.38 -12.40
CA LEU A 967 4.56 -22.80 -11.16
C LEU A 967 4.04 -21.95 -10.01
N THR A 968 3.59 -22.59 -8.93
CA THR A 968 3.07 -21.91 -7.74
C THR A 968 4.09 -22.02 -6.61
N GLY A 969 4.65 -20.89 -6.17
CA GLY A 969 5.64 -20.85 -5.08
C GLY A 969 5.89 -19.44 -4.56
N SER A 970 6.64 -19.33 -3.46
CA SER A 970 6.99 -18.05 -2.82
C SER A 970 8.20 -17.42 -3.49
N VAL A 971 8.12 -16.13 -3.85
CA VAL A 971 9.29 -15.35 -4.32
C VAL A 971 9.90 -14.59 -3.15
N GLN A 972 11.23 -14.62 -3.02
CA GLN A 972 11.95 -13.87 -2.00
C GLN A 972 12.20 -12.42 -2.48
N GLU A 973 11.43 -11.46 -1.98
CA GLU A 973 11.61 -10.02 -2.28
C GLU A 973 12.69 -9.39 -1.39
N ALA A 974 13.94 -9.79 -1.57
CA ALA A 974 15.09 -9.14 -0.95
C ALA A 974 16.17 -8.81 -2.00
N ARG A 975 17.05 -7.85 -1.69
CA ARG A 975 18.22 -7.49 -2.52
C ARG A 975 18.98 -8.77 -2.91
N VAL A 976 19.13 -9.05 -4.21
CA VAL A 976 19.75 -10.31 -4.66
C VAL A 976 21.26 -10.16 -4.71
N HIS A 977 21.91 -10.74 -3.71
CA HIS A 977 23.30 -11.16 -3.80
C HIS A 977 23.35 -12.51 -4.52
N LEU A 978 24.25 -12.70 -5.51
CA LEU A 978 24.48 -13.99 -6.16
C LEU A 978 25.23 -14.90 -5.18
N VAL A 979 24.50 -15.64 -4.35
CA VAL A 979 25.10 -16.64 -3.44
C VAL A 979 25.40 -17.89 -4.24
N VAL A 980 26.68 -18.12 -4.54
CA VAL A 980 27.19 -19.31 -5.22
C VAL A 980 27.65 -20.33 -4.20
N GLU A 981 26.79 -21.32 -3.93
CA GLU A 981 27.09 -22.45 -3.06
C GLU A 981 28.07 -23.44 -3.71
N GLU A 982 28.74 -24.25 -2.90
CA GLU A 982 29.60 -25.34 -3.39
C GLU A 982 28.72 -26.43 -4.03
N GLY A 983 29.02 -26.82 -5.27
CA GLY A 983 28.21 -27.76 -6.05
C GLY A 983 27.64 -27.15 -7.34
N PHE A 984 26.75 -27.91 -7.99
CA PHE A 984 26.08 -27.48 -9.22
C PHE A 984 24.82 -26.69 -8.83
N VAL A 985 24.71 -25.44 -9.28
CA VAL A 985 23.59 -24.54 -8.95
C VAL A 985 23.07 -23.86 -10.21
N ALA A 986 21.74 -23.85 -10.39
CA ALA A 986 21.09 -23.17 -11.49
C ALA A 986 20.69 -21.74 -11.12
N TYR A 987 20.89 -20.79 -12.04
CA TYR A 987 20.51 -19.39 -11.88
C TYR A 987 19.58 -18.96 -13.02
N ALA A 988 18.54 -18.21 -12.68
CA ALA A 988 17.56 -17.68 -13.63
C ALA A 988 17.37 -16.17 -13.45
N THR A 989 17.22 -15.44 -14.55
CA THR A 989 16.89 -14.00 -14.57
C THR A 989 17.85 -13.12 -13.77
N VAL A 990 19.15 -13.30 -14.00
CA VAL A 990 20.20 -12.55 -13.26
C VAL A 990 20.85 -11.45 -14.11
N PHE A 991 20.78 -11.52 -15.44
CA PHE A 991 21.42 -10.54 -16.33
C PHE A 991 20.45 -9.96 -17.35
N ALA A 992 20.57 -8.64 -17.59
CA ALA A 992 19.95 -7.97 -18.73
C ALA A 992 20.53 -8.50 -20.05
N ALA A 993 19.80 -8.37 -21.15
CA ALA A 993 20.27 -8.77 -22.49
C ALA A 993 21.60 -8.07 -22.85
N GLY A 994 22.52 -8.79 -23.51
CA GLY A 994 23.82 -8.26 -23.94
C GLY A 994 24.96 -8.36 -22.93
N VAL A 995 24.78 -8.98 -21.76
CA VAL A 995 25.89 -9.26 -20.82
C VAL A 995 26.75 -10.40 -21.35
N THR A 996 28.06 -10.21 -21.39
CA THR A 996 29.04 -11.24 -21.82
C THR A 996 29.81 -11.82 -20.63
N LEU A 997 30.49 -12.95 -20.81
CA LEU A 997 31.38 -13.51 -19.79
C LEU A 997 32.38 -12.46 -19.25
N GLY A 998 32.95 -11.63 -20.12
CA GLY A 998 33.87 -10.56 -19.74
C GLY A 998 33.24 -9.37 -18.98
N THR A 999 31.92 -9.21 -19.03
CA THR A 999 31.16 -8.11 -18.38
C THR A 999 30.17 -8.63 -17.32
N SER A 1000 30.24 -9.91 -17.01
CA SER A 1000 29.34 -10.62 -16.09
C SER A 1000 29.65 -10.39 -14.62
N ASP A 1001 30.87 -9.93 -14.29
CA ASP A 1001 31.43 -9.88 -12.95
C ASP A 1001 31.56 -11.24 -12.24
N PHE A 1002 31.36 -12.37 -12.93
CA PHE A 1002 31.55 -13.70 -12.32
C PHE A 1002 32.95 -13.88 -11.75
N TYR A 1003 33.97 -13.30 -12.41
CA TYR A 1003 35.35 -13.27 -11.93
C TYR A 1003 35.84 -11.84 -11.74
N GLN A 1004 36.28 -11.50 -10.52
CA GLN A 1004 36.86 -10.21 -10.18
C GLN A 1004 38.26 -10.42 -9.59
N ALA A 1005 39.29 -10.01 -10.32
CA ALA A 1005 40.68 -10.22 -9.91
C ALA A 1005 41.04 -9.50 -8.60
N ASP A 1006 40.37 -8.38 -8.29
CA ASP A 1006 40.54 -7.57 -7.09
C ASP A 1006 39.69 -8.05 -5.90
N ARG A 1007 38.71 -8.94 -6.14
CA ARG A 1007 37.81 -9.50 -5.11
C ARG A 1007 37.62 -11.02 -5.27
N PRO A 1008 38.69 -11.83 -5.10
CA PRO A 1008 38.63 -13.29 -5.25
C PRO A 1008 37.76 -13.99 -4.19
N ASP A 1009 37.51 -13.32 -3.06
CA ASP A 1009 36.60 -13.76 -2.00
C ASP A 1009 35.12 -13.55 -2.36
N ARG A 1010 34.84 -12.84 -3.46
CA ARG A 1010 33.49 -12.50 -3.97
C ARG A 1010 33.27 -12.92 -5.43
N SER A 1011 34.04 -13.90 -5.92
CA SER A 1011 33.95 -14.37 -7.30
C SER A 1011 34.14 -15.89 -7.45
N ILE A 1012 33.89 -16.41 -8.67
CA ILE A 1012 34.13 -17.81 -8.99
C ILE A 1012 35.63 -18.16 -8.92
N ARG A 1013 35.96 -19.40 -8.58
CA ARG A 1013 37.35 -19.85 -8.51
C ARG A 1013 37.95 -20.00 -9.90
N ALA A 1014 38.98 -19.19 -10.19
CA ALA A 1014 39.80 -19.37 -11.37
C ALA A 1014 40.82 -20.52 -11.22
N GLY A 1015 41.21 -21.13 -12.33
CA GLY A 1015 42.07 -22.32 -12.32
C GLY A 1015 42.34 -22.91 -13.69
N THR A 1016 42.66 -24.20 -13.73
CA THR A 1016 42.68 -24.98 -14.97
C THR A 1016 41.26 -25.50 -15.26
N ALA A 1017 41.04 -26.07 -16.45
CA ALA A 1017 39.75 -26.72 -16.75
C ALA A 1017 39.36 -27.78 -15.70
N ALA A 1018 40.31 -28.39 -14.98
CA ALA A 1018 40.00 -29.34 -13.92
C ALA A 1018 39.67 -28.64 -12.58
N SER A 1019 40.41 -27.58 -12.23
CA SER A 1019 40.38 -26.98 -10.89
C SER A 1019 39.56 -25.70 -10.75
N ALA A 1020 39.17 -25.07 -11.86
CA ALA A 1020 38.30 -23.90 -11.87
C ALA A 1020 36.83 -24.29 -11.66
N ASP A 1021 36.06 -23.33 -11.14
CA ASP A 1021 34.60 -23.37 -11.22
C ASP A 1021 34.16 -23.30 -12.69
N HIS A 1022 33.08 -23.99 -13.03
CA HIS A 1022 32.56 -24.03 -14.39
C HIS A 1022 31.23 -23.31 -14.50
N ILE A 1023 31.00 -22.67 -15.65
CA ILE A 1023 29.72 -22.10 -16.03
C ILE A 1023 29.20 -22.89 -17.23
N HIS A 1024 27.94 -23.30 -17.19
CA HIS A 1024 27.31 -24.08 -18.27
C HIS A 1024 26.05 -23.38 -18.77
N PHE A 1025 25.94 -23.23 -20.09
CA PHE A 1025 24.79 -22.66 -20.78
C PHE A 1025 24.83 -23.03 -22.27
N ASP A 1026 23.72 -22.84 -22.95
CA ASP A 1026 23.58 -23.08 -24.38
C ASP A 1026 23.82 -21.75 -25.09
N ALA A 1027 25.01 -21.58 -25.65
CA ALA A 1027 25.40 -20.32 -26.28
C ALA A 1027 24.75 -20.12 -27.67
N ASP A 1028 24.43 -21.23 -28.36
CA ASP A 1028 23.99 -21.21 -29.76
C ASP A 1028 22.48 -21.49 -29.91
N GLY A 1029 21.80 -21.88 -28.83
CA GLY A 1029 20.37 -22.20 -28.80
C GLY A 1029 20.02 -23.56 -29.39
N ASP A 1030 21.00 -24.44 -29.57
CA ASP A 1030 20.84 -25.76 -30.22
C ASP A 1030 20.52 -26.90 -29.23
N GLY A 1031 20.47 -26.58 -27.93
CA GLY A 1031 20.26 -27.49 -26.81
C GLY A 1031 21.51 -28.24 -26.36
N ILE A 1032 22.69 -27.84 -26.82
CA ILE A 1032 23.97 -28.39 -26.35
C ILE A 1032 24.57 -27.42 -25.33
N LEU A 1033 24.67 -27.87 -24.07
CA LEU A 1033 25.31 -27.08 -23.02
C LEU A 1033 26.82 -27.11 -23.23
N GLU A 1034 27.42 -25.93 -23.40
CA GLU A 1034 28.86 -25.79 -23.42
C GLU A 1034 29.37 -25.37 -22.03
N THR A 1035 30.66 -25.54 -21.79
CA THR A 1035 31.26 -25.31 -20.47
C THR A 1035 32.38 -24.28 -20.57
N TRP A 1036 32.32 -23.24 -19.74
CA TRP A 1036 33.31 -22.17 -19.65
C TRP A 1036 33.93 -22.07 -18.26
N TYR A 1037 35.17 -21.60 -18.19
CA TYR A 1037 35.89 -21.38 -16.95
C TYR A 1037 36.85 -20.18 -17.06
N TYR A 1038 37.19 -19.55 -15.94
CA TYR A 1038 38.19 -18.49 -15.92
C TYR A 1038 39.58 -19.08 -15.69
N ALA A 1039 40.47 -18.96 -16.68
CA ALA A 1039 41.85 -19.43 -16.59
C ALA A 1039 42.73 -18.40 -15.85
N ASN A 1040 43.47 -18.85 -14.83
CA ASN A 1040 44.43 -18.01 -14.08
C ASN A 1040 45.89 -18.16 -14.55
N GLY A 1041 46.15 -18.86 -15.66
CA GLY A 1041 47.47 -19.05 -16.24
C GLY A 1041 47.65 -20.39 -16.98
N GLY A 1042 48.90 -20.76 -17.28
CA GLY A 1042 49.25 -22.00 -17.99
C GLY A 1042 49.19 -21.89 -19.52
N LEU A 1043 49.17 -23.05 -20.22
CA LEU A 1043 49.21 -23.13 -21.69
C LEU A 1043 48.05 -22.40 -22.40
N ASN A 1044 46.94 -22.15 -21.70
CA ASN A 1044 45.75 -21.47 -22.23
C ASN A 1044 45.74 -19.96 -21.95
N GLY A 1045 46.72 -19.41 -21.22
CA GLY A 1045 46.78 -17.99 -20.83
C GLY A 1045 45.77 -17.60 -19.74
N VAL A 1046 45.63 -16.30 -19.47
CA VAL A 1046 44.68 -15.74 -18.50
C VAL A 1046 43.39 -15.31 -19.21
N GLY A 1047 42.22 -15.52 -18.60
CA GLY A 1047 40.91 -15.07 -19.10
C GLY A 1047 39.89 -16.21 -19.32
N TRP A 1048 38.71 -15.88 -19.84
CA TRP A 1048 37.63 -16.85 -20.08
C TRP A 1048 37.97 -17.85 -21.19
N ARG A 1049 37.75 -19.14 -20.93
CA ARG A 1049 38.02 -20.26 -21.85
C ARG A 1049 36.87 -21.24 -21.89
N ARG A 1050 36.67 -21.89 -23.04
CA ARG A 1050 35.76 -23.04 -23.20
C ARG A 1050 36.51 -24.35 -22.94
N VAL A 1051 35.91 -25.26 -22.17
CA VAL A 1051 36.45 -26.62 -21.97
C VAL A 1051 36.53 -27.33 -23.32
N GLY A 1052 37.71 -27.87 -23.66
CA GLY A 1052 37.96 -28.51 -24.96
C GLY A 1052 38.22 -27.54 -26.14
N GLY A 1053 38.06 -26.22 -25.97
CA GLY A 1053 38.19 -25.21 -27.03
C GLY A 1053 39.61 -24.66 -27.28
N GLY A 1054 40.63 -25.15 -26.56
CA GLY A 1054 42.02 -24.66 -26.67
C GLY A 1054 42.26 -23.31 -25.97
N SER A 1055 43.15 -22.48 -26.52
CA SER A 1055 43.57 -21.19 -25.95
C SER A 1055 42.75 -19.97 -26.44
N ALA A 1056 41.63 -20.21 -27.15
CA ALA A 1056 40.78 -19.15 -27.68
C ALA A 1056 40.08 -18.36 -26.54
N PRO A 1057 40.11 -17.02 -26.56
CA PRO A 1057 39.44 -16.19 -25.56
C PRO A 1057 37.91 -16.19 -25.77
N CYS A 1058 37.15 -16.20 -24.67
CA CYS A 1058 35.69 -16.29 -24.66
C CYS A 1058 34.99 -15.09 -23.99
N ASP A 1059 35.68 -13.97 -23.76
CA ASP A 1059 35.15 -12.82 -23.02
C ASP A 1059 33.91 -12.17 -23.67
N SER A 1060 33.74 -12.34 -24.99
CA SER A 1060 32.61 -11.81 -25.77
C SER A 1060 31.41 -12.76 -25.87
N VAL A 1061 31.47 -13.97 -25.27
CA VAL A 1061 30.33 -14.91 -25.30
C VAL A 1061 29.21 -14.33 -24.43
N GLU A 1062 28.03 -14.16 -25.02
CA GLU A 1062 26.84 -13.64 -24.34
C GLU A 1062 26.33 -14.67 -23.33
N VAL A 1063 26.00 -14.21 -22.13
CA VAL A 1063 25.45 -15.04 -21.05
C VAL A 1063 23.92 -14.97 -21.15
N PRO A 1064 23.24 -16.11 -21.38
CA PRO A 1064 21.79 -16.13 -21.48
C PRO A 1064 21.12 -15.88 -20.12
N SER A 1065 19.81 -15.62 -20.15
CA SER A 1065 19.01 -15.38 -18.94
C SER A 1065 18.93 -16.58 -17.98
N GLY A 1066 19.42 -17.76 -18.37
CA GLY A 1066 19.54 -18.95 -17.51
C GLY A 1066 20.85 -19.71 -17.77
N PHE A 1067 21.59 -20.01 -16.71
CA PHE A 1067 22.88 -20.72 -16.76
C PHE A 1067 23.11 -21.51 -15.46
N PHE A 1068 24.09 -22.41 -15.48
CA PHE A 1068 24.49 -23.19 -14.32
C PHE A 1068 25.91 -22.83 -13.91
N ILE A 1069 26.20 -22.89 -12.60
CA ILE A 1069 27.56 -22.83 -12.08
C ILE A 1069 27.85 -24.13 -11.34
N LEU A 1070 28.91 -24.84 -11.77
CA LEU A 1070 29.54 -25.89 -10.97
C LEU A 1070 30.67 -25.26 -10.16
N ARG A 1071 30.40 -24.98 -8.89
CA ARG A 1071 31.39 -24.47 -7.97
C ARG A 1071 32.12 -25.60 -7.26
N LYS A 1072 33.45 -25.57 -7.32
CA LYS A 1072 34.38 -26.58 -6.74
C LYS A 1072 35.14 -26.02 -5.54
N SER A 1073 34.55 -25.05 -4.84
CA SER A 1073 35.15 -24.32 -3.73
C SER A 1073 34.08 -23.81 -2.75
N PRO A 1074 34.45 -23.42 -1.51
CA PRO A 1074 33.46 -23.00 -0.51
C PRO A 1074 32.56 -21.85 -0.99
N PRO A 1075 31.33 -21.72 -0.48
CA PRO A 1075 30.36 -20.74 -0.96
C PRO A 1075 30.88 -19.31 -1.02
N VAL A 1076 30.42 -18.54 -1.99
CA VAL A 1076 30.74 -17.12 -2.16
C VAL A 1076 29.50 -16.30 -2.44
N THR A 1077 29.54 -15.03 -2.06
CA THR A 1077 28.56 -14.04 -2.51
C THR A 1077 29.19 -13.14 -3.56
N ILE A 1078 28.66 -13.15 -4.78
CA ILE A 1078 29.02 -12.21 -5.84
C ILE A 1078 28.09 -11.00 -5.72
N ASP A 1079 28.65 -9.85 -5.37
CA ASP A 1079 27.90 -8.60 -5.21
C ASP A 1079 27.69 -7.94 -6.57
N ARG A 1080 26.44 -7.83 -7.01
CA ARG A 1080 26.09 -7.01 -8.16
C ARG A 1080 24.82 -6.22 -7.87
N ASP A 1081 24.87 -4.91 -8.09
CA ASP A 1081 23.68 -4.05 -8.12
C ASP A 1081 22.91 -4.36 -9.41
N LEU A 1082 21.99 -5.32 -9.34
CA LEU A 1082 21.14 -5.67 -10.47
C LEU A 1082 19.83 -4.86 -10.40
N PRO A 1083 19.50 -4.06 -11.42
CA PRO A 1083 18.16 -3.49 -11.53
C PRO A 1083 17.14 -4.61 -11.79
N TRP A 1084 15.98 -4.47 -11.17
CA TRP A 1084 14.83 -5.36 -11.32
C TRP A 1084 14.31 -5.43 -12.75
#